data_AF-G6G035-F1
#
_entry.id   AF-G6G035-F1
#
_cell.length_a   1.000
_cell.length_b   1.000
_cell.length_c   1.000
_cell.angle_alpha   90.00
_cell.angle_beta   90.00
_cell.angle_gamma   90.00
#
_symmetry.space_group_name_H-M   'P 1'
#
loop_
_entity.id
_entity.type
_entity.pdbx_description
1 polymer ?
#
loop_
_entity_poly.entity_id
_entity_poly.type
_entity_poly.pdbx_seq_one_letter_code
_entity_poly.pdbx_strand_id
1 'polypeptide(L)'
;MKQNIQPVTKDLVLIGGGHSHAIALFMLGMKPLSGIRLTLITDRFDTPYSGMLPGHIAGFYTHDQCHIDLRLLTNFAKAQLYIDQVVGLDLENKKVICVDRPEVGFDLLSVDIGSTPATISVPGAAEYAIGAKPVSNLLKHWYQLLEDIADNPQKPLSIGIVGGGAGGVELALSMQAHLYQVCKVYPLKFFSKREVIDHNTLKQGALKIHLFHRDTELMPNSHWSAQRTVKQLLSKRGIQLHLGESVCKVEPGKVRCESGLTVECDRIFWVTQASAPQWLKAAGLETDEQGFILVNDTLQSLSHAYVFAAGDIATMVNHPRPKAGVFAVRQGKPLFENLRRFLLGKPLKPYIPQKQYLSLIGTGDGRAIATRGPFTLPPHRLLWQWKDWIDRRFMERFSKGLERWGDGMMGRWQEDRNYQIQNPKSKIQNSVMRCAGCGSKVGGTVLDKVLHRIKLEQPLGKDREDIIIGLDAPDDAAVVQVPANRLLVQTIDYFPSLINDPYIFGQISANHCLSDIFAMGATPQSALALATIPYAAPAKVEETLYQLLSGAVKVLNKAQAPLIGGHTTEGVELGFGLSCNGLGEPDKLLRKGGMQPGQVLILTKALGTGTLFAADMRRQAKGRWIEGAVESMLLSNQAAAKCLLQHGATACTDVTGFGLLGHLMEMVQASKVAVELELEAIPVLAGARETVELKIFSSLHPENLSNSRYISNLYIGENHSNYPLLFDPQTSGGLLASIPIEQADRCLAALKGLGYGQSSVIGGVIEQVEGKQPVRLRG
;
A
#
# COMPACT_ATOMS: atom_id res chain seq x y z
N MET A 1 -33.50 2.08 -15.29
CA MET A 1 -32.71 3.04 -16.10
C MET A 1 -31.32 2.46 -16.30
N LYS A 2 -30.93 2.08 -17.54
CA LYS A 2 -29.53 1.69 -17.82
C LYS A 2 -28.67 2.94 -17.63
N GLN A 3 -27.79 2.95 -16.63
CA GLN A 3 -26.81 4.02 -16.48
C GLN A 3 -26.02 4.10 -17.79
N ASN A 4 -25.96 5.28 -18.40
CA ASN A 4 -25.27 5.51 -19.65
C ASN A 4 -23.76 5.57 -19.35
N ILE A 5 -23.15 4.41 -19.09
CA ILE A 5 -21.72 4.27 -18.79
C ILE A 5 -20.98 4.50 -20.11
N GLN A 6 -20.28 5.63 -20.23
CA GLN A 6 -19.38 5.85 -21.36
C GLN A 6 -18.17 4.91 -21.22
N PRO A 7 -17.82 4.14 -22.27
CA PRO A 7 -16.67 3.25 -22.24
C PRO A 7 -15.37 4.03 -22.05
N VAL A 8 -14.40 3.43 -21.38
CA VAL A 8 -13.05 3.99 -21.25
C VAL A 8 -12.40 4.07 -22.63
N THR A 9 -11.81 5.22 -22.96
CA THR A 9 -11.15 5.47 -24.26
C THR A 9 -9.70 5.92 -24.11
N LYS A 10 -9.33 6.57 -23.01
CA LYS A 10 -7.97 7.04 -22.73
C LYS A 10 -7.51 6.67 -21.33
N ASP A 11 -6.20 6.52 -21.18
CA ASP A 11 -5.51 6.27 -19.92
C ASP A 11 -4.71 7.50 -19.46
N LEU A 12 -5.00 7.96 -18.25
CA LEU A 12 -4.19 8.93 -17.52
C LEU A 12 -3.44 8.21 -16.41
N VAL A 13 -2.11 8.16 -16.52
CA VAL A 13 -1.23 7.56 -15.51
C VAL A 13 -0.51 8.68 -14.73
N LEU A 14 -0.60 8.60 -13.41
CA LEU A 14 0.13 9.44 -12.45
C LEU A 14 1.22 8.58 -11.80
N ILE A 15 2.48 8.98 -11.91
CA ILE A 15 3.60 8.32 -11.24
C ILE A 15 3.97 9.11 -9.99
N GLY A 16 3.87 8.45 -8.83
CA GLY A 16 4.18 9.00 -7.51
C GLY A 16 3.01 9.73 -6.86
N GLY A 17 2.74 9.45 -5.59
CA GLY A 17 1.72 10.14 -4.80
C GLY A 17 2.20 11.47 -4.18
N GLY A 18 2.97 12.30 -4.89
CA GLY A 18 3.42 13.59 -4.36
C GLY A 18 2.27 14.59 -4.12
N HIS A 19 2.57 15.75 -3.51
CA HIS A 19 1.55 16.73 -3.13
C HIS A 19 0.75 17.26 -4.33
N SER A 20 1.39 17.41 -5.50
CA SER A 20 0.72 17.88 -6.71
C SER A 20 -0.27 16.84 -7.23
N HIS A 21 0.13 15.57 -7.29
CA HIS A 21 -0.75 14.46 -7.66
C HIS A 21 -1.87 14.23 -6.64
N ALA A 22 -1.61 14.29 -5.34
CA ALA A 22 -2.65 14.16 -4.32
C ALA A 22 -3.74 15.24 -4.50
N ILE A 23 -3.34 16.49 -4.75
CA ILE A 23 -4.29 17.57 -5.04
C ILE A 23 -5.02 17.35 -6.36
N ALA A 24 -4.32 16.92 -7.41
CA ALA A 24 -4.93 16.65 -8.70
C ALA A 24 -5.95 15.50 -8.64
N LEU A 25 -5.64 14.41 -7.93
CA LEU A 25 -6.54 13.29 -7.65
C LEU A 25 -7.78 13.74 -6.88
N PHE A 26 -7.60 14.54 -5.82
CA PHE A 26 -8.72 15.11 -5.07
C PHE A 26 -9.64 15.92 -6.00
N MET A 27 -9.07 16.77 -6.86
CA MET A 27 -9.83 17.58 -7.80
C MET A 27 -10.48 16.75 -8.93
N LEU A 28 -9.85 15.66 -9.38
CA LEU A 28 -10.42 14.71 -10.33
C LEU A 28 -11.59 13.94 -9.71
N GLY A 29 -11.52 13.56 -8.43
CA GLY A 29 -12.66 12.96 -7.72
C GLY A 29 -13.83 13.93 -7.55
N MET A 30 -13.56 15.22 -7.34
CA MET A 30 -14.60 16.27 -7.33
C MET A 30 -15.18 16.56 -8.71
N LYS A 31 -14.38 16.43 -9.78
CA LYS A 31 -14.73 16.76 -11.17
C LYS A 31 -14.26 15.66 -12.11
N PRO A 32 -14.90 14.48 -12.09
CA PRO A 32 -14.48 13.33 -12.87
C PRO A 32 -14.62 13.60 -14.37
N LEU A 33 -13.76 12.96 -15.17
CA LEU A 33 -13.82 12.99 -16.63
C LEU A 33 -14.34 11.64 -17.14
N SER A 34 -15.43 11.67 -17.89
CA SER A 34 -15.97 10.48 -18.53
C SER A 34 -15.02 9.93 -19.59
N GLY A 35 -14.99 8.59 -19.74
CA GLY A 35 -14.16 7.92 -20.74
C GLY A 35 -12.67 7.90 -20.45
N ILE A 36 -12.23 8.30 -19.24
CA ILE A 36 -10.84 8.26 -18.79
C ILE A 36 -10.69 7.17 -17.72
N ARG A 37 -9.70 6.29 -17.88
CA ARG A 37 -9.21 5.43 -16.81
C ARG A 37 -8.01 6.12 -16.16
N LEU A 38 -8.12 6.34 -14.86
CA LEU A 38 -7.14 7.04 -14.05
C LEU A 38 -6.37 6.03 -13.21
N THR A 39 -5.05 6.06 -13.27
CA THR A 39 -4.17 5.13 -12.54
C THR A 39 -3.12 5.93 -11.79
N LEU A 40 -2.95 5.67 -10.50
CA LEU A 40 -1.81 6.11 -9.70
C LEU A 40 -0.87 4.92 -9.52
N ILE A 41 0.39 5.07 -9.93
CA ILE A 41 1.46 4.10 -9.67
C ILE A 41 2.41 4.70 -8.64
N THR A 42 2.62 4.01 -7.53
CA THR A 42 3.46 4.51 -6.43
C THR A 42 3.95 3.35 -5.57
N ASP A 43 5.09 3.51 -4.91
CA ASP A 43 5.73 2.51 -4.05
C ASP A 43 5.13 2.43 -2.63
N ARG A 44 3.97 3.07 -2.38
CA ARG A 44 3.44 3.33 -1.04
C ARG A 44 1.93 3.55 -1.04
N PHE A 45 1.24 3.10 0.01
CA PHE A 45 -0.20 3.28 0.19
C PHE A 45 -0.58 4.66 0.76
N ASP A 46 0.39 5.41 1.29
CA ASP A 46 0.19 6.78 1.77
C ASP A 46 1.41 7.68 1.48
N THR A 47 1.20 8.98 1.56
CA THR A 47 2.25 9.97 1.27
C THR A 47 2.39 10.98 2.41
N PRO A 48 3.60 11.24 2.91
CA PRO A 48 3.78 12.19 3.99
C PRO A 48 3.53 13.62 3.52
N TYR A 49 2.79 14.38 4.32
CA TYR A 49 2.73 15.82 4.19
C TYR A 49 3.98 16.44 4.83
N SER A 50 4.95 16.80 3.99
CA SER A 50 6.27 17.28 4.42
C SER A 50 6.21 18.50 5.36
N GLY A 51 5.14 19.29 5.31
CA GLY A 51 4.93 20.41 6.25
C GLY A 51 4.73 19.97 7.70
N MET A 52 4.14 18.79 7.92
CA MET A 52 3.89 18.21 9.25
C MET A 52 4.97 17.25 9.71
N LEU A 53 5.84 16.77 8.81
CA LEU A 53 6.86 15.76 9.12
C LEU A 53 7.77 16.15 10.30
N PRO A 54 8.33 17.38 10.38
CA PRO A 54 9.12 17.77 11.54
C PRO A 54 8.30 17.78 12.84
N GLY A 55 7.03 18.21 12.78
CA GLY A 55 6.13 18.16 13.93
C GLY A 55 5.79 16.73 14.37
N HIS A 56 5.71 15.79 13.44
CA HIS A 56 5.54 14.37 13.74
C HIS A 56 6.79 13.79 14.41
N ILE A 57 7.98 14.12 13.90
CA ILE A 57 9.27 13.75 14.52
C ILE A 57 9.39 14.39 15.91
N ALA A 58 8.84 15.59 16.11
CA ALA A 58 8.78 16.25 17.42
C ALA A 58 7.74 15.65 18.39
N GLY A 59 6.90 14.70 17.95
CA GLY A 59 5.86 14.06 18.77
C GLY A 59 4.50 14.78 18.81
N PHE A 60 4.26 15.79 17.97
CA PHE A 60 2.99 16.55 17.96
C PHE A 60 1.87 15.91 17.14
N TYR A 61 2.21 15.02 16.22
CA TYR A 61 1.27 14.37 15.30
C TYR A 61 1.43 12.86 15.35
N THR A 62 0.34 12.13 15.15
CA THR A 62 0.42 10.71 14.82
C THR A 62 0.76 10.53 13.33
N HIS A 63 1.13 9.32 12.92
CA HIS A 63 1.35 8.97 11.53
C HIS A 63 0.15 9.34 10.64
N ASP A 64 -1.06 8.97 11.06
CA ASP A 64 -2.31 9.21 10.33
C ASP A 64 -2.64 10.70 10.17
N GLN A 65 -2.19 11.53 11.10
CA GLN A 65 -2.42 12.98 11.01
C GLN A 65 -1.49 13.66 10.02
N CYS A 66 -0.32 13.07 9.72
CA CYS A 66 0.69 13.66 8.84
C CYS A 66 0.83 12.96 7.48
N HIS A 67 0.10 11.86 7.23
CA HIS A 67 0.09 11.15 5.95
C HIS A 67 -1.25 11.28 5.24
N ILE A 68 -1.21 11.52 3.93
CA ILE A 68 -2.37 11.47 3.06
C ILE A 68 -2.53 10.02 2.62
N ASP A 69 -3.67 9.43 2.97
CA ASP A 69 -4.03 8.07 2.56
C ASP A 69 -4.35 8.04 1.06
N LEU A 70 -3.45 7.45 0.26
CA LEU A 70 -3.59 7.41 -1.19
C LEU A 70 -4.64 6.39 -1.63
N ARG A 71 -4.90 5.35 -0.83
CA ARG A 71 -5.96 4.37 -1.10
C ARG A 71 -7.33 5.03 -0.96
N LEU A 72 -7.57 5.72 0.14
CA LEU A 72 -8.80 6.48 0.35
C LEU A 72 -9.02 7.52 -0.75
N LEU A 73 -7.95 8.24 -1.12
CA LEU A 73 -7.99 9.27 -2.15
C LEU A 73 -8.25 8.71 -3.56
N THR A 74 -7.60 7.60 -3.94
CA THR A 74 -7.83 6.95 -5.23
C THR A 74 -9.21 6.31 -5.32
N ASN A 75 -9.69 5.68 -4.23
CA ASN A 75 -11.08 5.21 -4.13
C ASN A 75 -12.09 6.35 -4.33
N PHE A 76 -11.86 7.51 -3.71
CA PHE A 76 -12.69 8.70 -3.94
C PHE A 76 -12.64 9.19 -5.40
N ALA A 77 -11.46 9.17 -6.02
CA ALA A 77 -11.28 9.58 -7.41
C ALA A 77 -11.72 8.52 -8.43
N LYS A 78 -12.15 7.33 -7.99
CA LYS A 78 -12.37 6.14 -8.84
C LYS A 78 -11.15 5.81 -9.69
N ALA A 79 -9.97 6.01 -9.12
CA ALA A 79 -8.69 5.70 -9.73
C ALA A 79 -8.25 4.28 -9.35
N GLN A 80 -7.51 3.65 -10.24
CA GLN A 80 -6.73 2.46 -9.94
C GLN A 80 -5.50 2.86 -9.13
N LEU A 81 -5.16 2.09 -8.11
CA LEU A 81 -3.93 2.26 -7.32
C LEU A 81 -3.06 1.03 -7.53
N TYR A 82 -1.89 1.23 -8.12
CA TYR A 82 -0.89 0.19 -8.32
C TYR A 82 0.26 0.45 -7.34
N ILE A 83 0.41 -0.44 -6.37
CA ILE A 83 1.54 -0.41 -5.42
C ILE A 83 2.72 -1.12 -6.09
N ASP A 84 3.60 -0.36 -6.72
CA ASP A 84 4.81 -0.83 -7.41
C ASP A 84 5.80 0.33 -7.60
N GLN A 85 7.08 -0.01 -7.79
CA GLN A 85 8.13 0.95 -8.09
C GLN A 85 8.29 1.12 -9.60
N VAL A 86 8.20 2.36 -10.07
CA VAL A 86 8.57 2.70 -11.45
C VAL A 86 10.08 2.82 -11.59
N VAL A 87 10.63 2.10 -12.57
CA VAL A 87 12.08 2.03 -12.85
C VAL A 87 12.45 2.52 -14.25
N GLY A 88 11.46 2.78 -15.11
CA GLY A 88 11.71 3.29 -16.45
C GLY A 88 10.43 3.70 -17.18
N LEU A 89 10.62 4.34 -18.33
CA LEU A 89 9.55 4.65 -19.28
C LEU A 89 10.01 4.25 -20.67
N ASP A 90 9.12 3.62 -21.41
CA ASP A 90 9.21 3.54 -22.86
C ASP A 90 8.26 4.60 -23.43
N LEU A 91 8.82 5.76 -23.76
CA LEU A 91 8.05 6.89 -24.26
C LEU A 91 7.59 6.70 -25.71
N GLU A 92 8.26 5.85 -26.49
CA GLU A 92 7.90 5.54 -27.86
C GLU A 92 6.62 4.71 -27.91
N ASN A 93 6.56 3.65 -27.10
CA ASN A 93 5.39 2.76 -26.99
C ASN A 93 4.39 3.20 -25.91
N LYS A 94 4.68 4.29 -25.19
CA LYS A 94 3.88 4.86 -24.09
C LYS A 94 3.56 3.85 -22.99
N LYS A 95 4.63 3.29 -22.43
CA LYS A 95 4.59 2.29 -21.35
C LYS A 95 5.36 2.77 -20.13
N VAL A 96 4.80 2.53 -18.96
CA VAL A 96 5.48 2.67 -17.67
C VAL A 96 6.06 1.31 -17.29
N ILE A 97 7.35 1.26 -16.98
CA ILE A 97 8.06 0.05 -16.61
C ILE A 97 8.14 -0.02 -15.09
N CYS A 98 7.58 -1.08 -14.52
CA CYS A 98 7.52 -1.35 -13.08
C CYS A 98 8.43 -2.54 -12.71
N VAL A 99 8.68 -2.73 -11.41
CA VAL A 99 9.53 -3.83 -10.93
C VAL A 99 8.77 -5.16 -10.90
N ASP A 100 7.57 -5.16 -10.30
CA ASP A 100 6.90 -6.40 -9.88
C ASP A 100 5.68 -6.77 -10.74
N ARG A 101 5.36 -5.97 -11.76
CA ARG A 101 4.25 -6.17 -12.70
C ARG A 101 4.61 -5.91 -14.16
N PRO A 102 3.78 -6.40 -15.10
CA PRO A 102 3.90 -6.01 -16.50
C PRO A 102 3.75 -4.51 -16.73
N GLU A 103 4.41 -4.04 -17.78
CA GLU A 103 4.35 -2.64 -18.23
C GLU A 103 2.92 -2.08 -18.35
N VAL A 104 2.73 -0.84 -17.91
CA VAL A 104 1.42 -0.18 -17.87
C VAL A 104 1.30 0.85 -18.99
N GLY A 105 0.32 0.69 -19.88
CA GLY A 105 0.07 1.65 -20.96
C GLY A 105 -0.52 2.98 -20.51
N PHE A 106 -0.19 4.06 -21.20
CA PHE A 106 -0.77 5.39 -20.97
C PHE A 106 -1.04 6.16 -22.27
N ASP A 107 -2.01 7.09 -22.23
CA ASP A 107 -2.20 8.12 -23.27
C ASP A 107 -1.67 9.48 -22.82
N LEU A 108 -1.73 9.74 -21.52
CA LEU A 108 -1.22 10.92 -20.84
C LEU A 108 -0.51 10.49 -19.55
N LEU A 109 0.69 11.02 -19.33
CA LEU A 109 1.52 10.70 -18.17
C LEU A 109 1.79 11.96 -17.33
N SER A 110 1.82 11.83 -16.02
CA SER A 110 2.33 12.87 -15.13
C SER A 110 3.26 12.28 -14.07
N VAL A 111 4.36 12.97 -13.73
CA VAL A 111 5.36 12.52 -12.75
C VAL A 111 5.42 13.48 -11.55
N ASP A 112 5.27 12.96 -10.34
CA ASP A 112 5.37 13.67 -9.05
C ASP A 112 5.89 12.71 -7.97
N ILE A 113 7.12 12.21 -8.16
CA ILE A 113 7.79 11.25 -7.27
C ILE A 113 8.63 11.92 -6.17
N GLY A 114 8.57 13.25 -6.06
CA GLY A 114 9.44 14.00 -5.17
C GLY A 114 10.91 14.01 -5.64
N SER A 115 11.85 14.03 -4.69
CA SER A 115 13.29 14.08 -4.96
C SER A 115 14.05 13.14 -4.04
N THR A 116 15.23 12.69 -4.44
CA THR A 116 16.13 11.87 -3.60
C THR A 116 17.30 12.69 -3.11
N PRO A 117 17.82 12.49 -1.88
CA PRO A 117 19.05 13.16 -1.46
C PRO A 117 20.22 12.70 -2.32
N ALA A 118 21.14 13.59 -2.66
CA ALA A 118 22.40 13.24 -3.28
C ALA A 118 23.29 12.53 -2.22
N THR A 119 23.10 11.22 -2.06
CA THR A 119 23.95 10.37 -1.21
C THR A 119 25.14 9.81 -1.97
N ILE A 120 25.04 9.71 -3.30
CA ILE A 120 25.99 9.01 -4.17
C ILE A 120 27.36 9.70 -4.25
N SER A 121 27.43 11.01 -4.01
CA SER A 121 28.68 11.78 -4.17
C SER A 121 29.64 11.68 -2.97
N VAL A 122 29.21 11.13 -1.84
CA VAL A 122 30.03 11.01 -0.62
C VAL A 122 30.22 9.55 -0.25
N PRO A 123 31.46 9.00 -0.28
CA PRO A 123 31.73 7.61 0.07
C PRO A 123 31.14 7.21 1.44
N GLY A 124 30.41 6.10 1.45
CA GLY A 124 29.75 5.53 2.63
C GLY A 124 28.45 6.21 3.07
N ALA A 125 28.07 7.37 2.50
CA ALA A 125 26.83 8.06 2.89
C ALA A 125 25.58 7.27 2.50
N ALA A 126 25.58 6.60 1.36
CA ALA A 126 24.46 5.76 0.93
C ALA A 126 24.27 4.50 1.80
N GLU A 127 25.34 4.00 2.44
CA GLU A 127 25.33 2.77 3.24
C GLU A 127 25.08 3.04 4.72
N TYR A 128 25.68 4.09 5.27
CA TYR A 128 25.72 4.35 6.71
C TYR A 128 24.91 5.57 7.16
N ALA A 129 24.35 6.37 6.24
CA ALA A 129 23.49 7.51 6.58
C ALA A 129 22.01 7.28 6.23
N ILE A 130 21.15 7.90 7.02
CA ILE A 130 19.70 7.86 6.88
C ILE A 130 19.26 9.09 6.08
N GLY A 131 18.91 8.90 4.82
CA GLY A 131 18.39 9.99 3.99
C GLY A 131 17.09 10.57 4.54
N ALA A 132 16.93 11.89 4.50
CA ALA A 132 15.66 12.56 4.84
C ALA A 132 14.52 12.22 3.85
N LYS A 133 14.87 11.73 2.65
CA LYS A 133 13.97 11.18 1.65
C LYS A 133 14.56 9.85 1.12
N PRO A 134 13.75 8.85 0.76
CA PRO A 134 12.30 8.80 0.95
C PRO A 134 11.93 8.84 2.43
N VAL A 135 10.87 9.59 2.77
CA VAL A 135 10.48 9.87 4.17
C VAL A 135 10.09 8.60 4.93
N SER A 136 9.57 7.58 4.25
CA SER A 136 9.28 6.27 4.84
C SER A 136 10.53 5.64 5.48
N ASN A 137 11.68 5.74 4.81
CA ASN A 137 12.94 5.24 5.35
C ASN A 137 13.41 6.07 6.57
N LEU A 138 13.29 7.39 6.49
CA LEU A 138 13.57 8.28 7.64
C LEU A 138 12.72 7.89 8.86
N LEU A 139 11.42 7.69 8.67
CA LEU A 139 10.50 7.35 9.77
C LEU A 139 10.75 5.96 10.34
N LYS A 140 11.07 4.97 9.50
CA LYS A 140 11.47 3.63 9.96
C LYS A 140 12.65 3.72 10.93
N HIS A 141 13.73 4.38 10.53
CA HIS A 141 14.90 4.55 11.38
C HIS A 141 14.64 5.45 12.60
N TRP A 142 13.74 6.41 12.48
CA TRP A 142 13.32 7.25 13.60
C TRP A 142 12.58 6.45 14.68
N TYR A 143 11.61 5.62 14.30
CA TYR A 143 10.88 4.78 15.25
C TYR A 143 11.80 3.74 15.90
N GLN A 144 12.67 3.11 15.12
CA GLN A 144 13.68 2.19 15.65
C GLN A 144 14.59 2.90 16.68
N LEU A 145 15.00 4.14 16.42
CA LEU A 145 15.77 4.92 17.39
C LEU A 145 14.99 5.18 18.69
N LEU A 146 13.68 5.46 18.60
CA LEU A 146 12.85 5.65 19.79
C LEU A 146 12.70 4.35 20.60
N GLU A 147 12.56 3.21 19.93
CA GLU A 147 12.54 1.88 20.56
C GLU A 147 13.89 1.56 21.22
N ASP A 148 15.01 1.76 20.51
CA ASP A 148 16.37 1.54 21.04
C ASP A 148 16.61 2.34 22.33
N ILE A 149 16.10 3.57 22.39
CA ILE A 149 16.18 4.44 23.58
C ILE A 149 15.26 3.97 24.70
N ALA A 150 14.04 3.52 24.37
CA ALA A 150 13.10 2.98 25.34
C ALA A 150 13.68 1.73 26.04
N ASP A 151 14.40 0.89 25.29
CA ASP A 151 15.06 -0.31 25.80
C ASP A 151 16.36 0.00 26.56
N ASN A 152 17.07 1.07 26.19
CA ASN A 152 18.38 1.44 26.74
C ASN A 152 18.49 2.93 27.14
N PRO A 153 17.69 3.43 28.09
CA PRO A 153 17.54 4.87 28.35
C PRO A 153 18.81 5.56 28.91
N GLN A 154 19.77 4.78 29.43
CA GLN A 154 21.02 5.30 30.00
C GLN A 154 22.19 5.34 29.01
N LYS A 155 22.03 4.75 27.81
CA LYS A 155 23.10 4.70 26.81
C LYS A 155 23.31 6.11 26.23
N PRO A 156 24.55 6.66 26.25
CA PRO A 156 24.84 7.91 25.56
C PRO A 156 24.49 7.81 24.07
N LEU A 157 23.95 8.88 23.51
CA LEU A 157 23.51 8.96 22.12
C LEU A 157 24.09 10.19 21.44
N SER A 158 24.76 9.97 20.31
CA SER A 158 25.29 11.00 19.43
C SER A 158 24.59 10.94 18.06
N ILE A 159 23.97 12.03 17.66
CA ILE A 159 23.28 12.14 16.36
C ILE A 159 24.00 13.17 15.49
N GLY A 160 24.38 12.75 14.29
CA GLY A 160 24.87 13.64 13.23
C GLY A 160 23.76 14.01 12.27
N ILE A 161 23.65 15.29 11.91
CA ILE A 161 22.74 15.79 10.87
C ILE A 161 23.59 16.53 9.85
N VAL A 162 23.61 16.05 8.61
CA VAL A 162 24.42 16.62 7.53
C VAL A 162 23.52 17.42 6.60
N GLY A 163 23.69 18.75 6.61
CA GLY A 163 22.93 19.69 5.79
C GLY A 163 22.24 20.79 6.61
N GLY A 164 22.86 21.96 6.71
CA GLY A 164 22.34 23.15 7.40
C GLY A 164 21.26 23.96 6.66
N GLY A 165 20.52 23.35 5.74
CA GLY A 165 19.35 23.98 5.11
C GLY A 165 18.13 24.04 6.03
N ALA A 166 17.03 24.66 5.59
CA ALA A 166 15.83 24.81 6.41
C ALA A 166 15.28 23.47 6.94
N GLY A 167 15.27 22.42 6.10
CA GLY A 167 14.85 21.08 6.50
C GLY A 167 15.75 20.44 7.55
N GLY A 168 17.08 20.56 7.41
CA GLY A 168 18.03 20.00 8.38
C GLY A 168 18.02 20.74 9.72
N VAL A 169 17.85 22.06 9.69
CA VAL A 169 17.65 22.89 10.89
C VAL A 169 16.36 22.48 11.62
N GLU A 170 15.24 22.38 10.91
CA GLU A 170 13.95 22.02 11.51
C GLU A 170 13.98 20.59 12.07
N LEU A 171 14.62 19.67 11.36
CA LEU A 171 14.83 18.29 11.81
C LEU A 171 15.69 18.25 13.09
N ALA A 172 16.80 19.00 13.13
CA ALA A 172 17.66 19.07 14.31
C ALA A 172 16.91 19.57 15.55
N LEU A 173 16.12 20.65 15.41
CA LEU A 173 15.32 21.18 16.50
C LEU A 173 14.21 20.21 16.95
N SER A 174 13.59 19.51 16.00
CA SER A 174 12.50 18.57 16.25
C SER A 174 12.98 17.30 16.95
N MET A 175 14.06 16.69 16.44
CA MET A 175 14.70 15.53 17.05
C MET A 175 15.22 15.86 18.45
N GLN A 176 15.92 17.00 18.59
CA GLN A 176 16.42 17.44 19.89
C GLN A 176 15.31 17.58 20.93
N ALA A 177 14.19 18.21 20.56
CA ALA A 177 13.09 18.42 21.48
C ALA A 177 12.41 17.11 21.89
N HIS A 178 12.13 16.23 20.93
CA HIS A 178 11.46 14.95 21.22
C HIS A 178 12.34 14.02 22.03
N LEU A 179 13.62 13.86 21.65
CA LEU A 179 14.56 13.00 22.39
C LEU A 179 14.73 13.51 23.82
N TYR A 180 14.85 14.82 24.02
CA TYR A 180 14.92 15.39 25.36
C TYR A 180 13.66 15.14 26.20
N GLN A 181 12.48 15.10 25.58
CA GLN A 181 11.22 14.77 26.25
C GLN A 181 11.12 13.28 26.58
N VAL A 182 11.41 12.40 25.64
CA VAL A 182 11.42 10.94 25.82
C VAL A 182 12.39 10.58 26.96
N CYS A 183 13.62 11.06 26.87
CA CYS A 183 14.63 10.93 27.91
C CYS A 183 14.18 11.40 29.31
N LYS A 184 13.35 12.44 29.41
CA LYS A 184 12.78 12.93 30.68
C LYS A 184 11.62 12.11 31.21
N VAL A 185 10.90 11.39 30.35
CA VAL A 185 9.68 10.62 30.68
C VAL A 185 10.02 9.16 31.00
N TYR A 186 11.16 8.63 30.53
CA TYR A 186 11.59 7.25 30.76
C TYR A 186 12.24 6.92 32.14
N PRO A 187 12.25 7.80 33.16
CA PRO A 187 12.14 7.37 34.54
C PRO A 187 10.69 7.55 34.99
N LEU A 188 9.87 6.49 34.88
CA LEU A 188 8.61 6.20 35.59
C LEU A 188 7.50 5.69 34.67
N LYS A 189 7.32 4.36 34.65
CA LYS A 189 5.97 3.78 34.60
C LYS A 189 5.91 2.48 35.40
N PHE A 190 4.97 2.48 36.35
CA PHE A 190 4.40 1.38 37.14
C PHE A 190 5.21 0.82 38.33
N PHE A 191 5.09 1.50 39.49
CA PHE A 191 4.46 0.94 40.69
C PHE A 191 3.89 2.08 41.56
N SER A 192 2.94 1.72 42.41
CA SER A 192 1.99 2.54 43.17
C SER A 192 2.55 3.67 44.06
N LYS A 193 1.71 4.71 44.22
CA LYS A 193 1.60 5.68 45.34
C LYS A 193 2.86 6.50 45.73
N ARG A 194 2.72 7.82 45.54
CA ARG A 194 3.36 8.92 46.30
C ARG A 194 4.82 8.69 46.69
N GLU A 195 5.73 9.02 45.78
CA GLU A 195 7.04 9.57 46.16
C GLU A 195 7.42 10.72 45.23
N VAL A 196 8.06 11.71 45.82
CA VAL A 196 8.56 12.94 45.21
C VAL A 196 9.62 12.57 44.19
N ILE A 197 9.40 12.93 42.92
CA ILE A 197 10.30 12.62 41.81
C ILE A 197 11.54 13.53 41.93
N ASP A 198 12.70 12.92 42.15
CA ASP A 198 14.01 13.57 42.01
C ASP A 198 14.25 13.93 40.53
N HIS A 199 14.61 15.19 40.26
CA HIS A 199 14.61 15.82 38.94
C HIS A 199 15.86 15.54 38.07
N ASN A 200 16.64 14.48 38.36
CA ASN A 200 18.04 14.42 37.91
C ASN A 200 18.50 13.13 37.21
N THR A 201 17.72 12.60 36.27
CA THR A 201 18.16 11.44 35.45
C THR A 201 18.12 11.71 33.96
N LEU A 202 18.92 12.69 33.53
CA LEU A 202 19.85 12.61 32.40
C LEU A 202 20.72 13.85 32.46
N LYS A 203 21.97 13.69 32.90
CA LYS A 203 22.97 14.77 32.82
C LYS A 203 23.01 15.22 31.35
N GLN A 204 23.01 16.54 31.12
CA GLN A 204 23.14 17.21 29.82
C GLN A 204 24.27 16.70 28.89
N GLY A 205 25.14 15.78 29.34
CA GLY A 205 26.21 15.17 28.55
C GLY A 205 25.85 13.85 27.82
N ALA A 206 24.66 13.27 28.03
CA ALA A 206 24.31 11.97 27.44
C ALA A 206 23.72 12.03 26.01
N LEU A 207 23.11 13.16 25.61
CA LEU A 207 22.62 13.37 24.24
C LEU A 207 23.47 14.44 23.55
N LYS A 208 24.11 14.10 22.44
CA LYS A 208 24.85 15.02 21.59
C LYS A 208 24.19 15.08 20.22
N ILE A 209 23.94 16.28 19.73
CA ILE A 209 23.43 16.50 18.38
C ILE A 209 24.38 17.43 17.66
N HIS A 210 24.86 16.97 16.51
CA HIS A 210 25.82 17.67 15.66
C HIS A 210 25.14 18.06 14.34
N LEU A 211 25.26 19.31 13.93
CA LEU A 211 24.77 19.80 12.64
C LEU A 211 25.95 20.25 11.78
N PHE A 212 26.18 19.53 10.67
CA PHE A 212 27.25 19.80 9.71
C PHE A 212 26.74 20.62 8.54
N HIS A 213 27.47 21.66 8.17
CA HIS A 213 27.17 22.45 6.98
C HIS A 213 28.45 23.01 6.35
N ARG A 214 28.56 22.86 5.02
CA ARG A 214 29.70 23.33 4.22
C ARG A 214 29.86 24.85 4.21
N ASP A 215 28.76 25.59 4.34
CA ASP A 215 28.79 27.05 4.33
C ASP A 215 29.00 27.59 5.76
N THR A 216 29.52 28.81 5.88
CA THR A 216 29.75 29.47 7.18
C THR A 216 28.47 29.92 7.87
N GLU A 217 27.35 29.94 7.14
CA GLU A 217 26.04 30.34 7.66
C GLU A 217 24.98 29.29 7.33
N LEU A 218 24.08 29.04 8.29
CA LEU A 218 22.94 28.15 8.11
C LEU A 218 21.88 28.81 7.23
N MET A 219 21.10 28.00 6.51
CA MET A 219 20.02 28.46 5.64
C MET A 219 20.47 29.59 4.68
N PRO A 220 21.43 29.33 3.77
CA PRO A 220 22.10 30.36 2.98
C PRO A 220 21.15 31.20 2.10
N ASN A 221 19.99 30.64 1.70
CA ASN A 221 18.97 31.34 0.91
C ASN A 221 17.98 32.18 1.75
N SER A 222 18.20 32.31 3.05
CA SER A 222 17.34 33.08 3.97
C SER A 222 17.97 34.42 4.34
N HIS A 223 17.14 35.37 4.76
CA HIS A 223 17.62 36.67 5.23
C HIS A 223 18.50 36.51 6.49
N TRP A 224 19.56 37.33 6.62
CA TRP A 224 20.58 37.23 7.68
C TRP A 224 19.98 37.22 9.11
N SER A 225 18.86 37.91 9.32
CA SER A 225 18.15 37.91 10.61
C SER A 225 17.62 36.54 11.01
N ALA A 226 17.14 35.76 10.03
CA ALA A 226 16.69 34.39 10.24
C ALA A 226 17.87 33.47 10.54
N GLN A 227 18.98 33.61 9.79
CA GLN A 227 20.22 32.85 10.01
C GLN A 227 20.74 33.07 11.43
N ARG A 228 20.83 34.33 11.88
CA ARG A 228 21.24 34.70 13.24
C ARG A 228 20.31 34.12 14.29
N THR A 229 19.00 34.21 14.10
CA THR A 229 18.00 33.72 15.06
C THR A 229 18.07 32.20 15.21
N VAL A 230 18.18 31.47 14.10
CA VAL A 230 18.33 30.01 14.08
C VAL A 230 19.64 29.58 14.75
N LYS A 231 20.77 30.22 14.39
CA LYS A 231 22.08 29.93 14.98
C LYS A 231 22.07 30.10 16.49
N GLN A 232 21.53 31.23 16.98
CA GLN A 232 21.38 31.48 18.42
C GLN A 232 20.49 30.44 19.11
N LEU A 233 19.39 30.03 18.47
CA LEU A 233 18.48 29.03 19.02
C LEU A 233 19.13 27.64 19.12
N LEU A 234 19.83 27.19 18.07
CA LEU A 234 20.52 25.91 18.04
C LEU A 234 21.61 25.85 19.12
N SER A 235 22.45 26.89 19.21
CA SER A 235 23.49 26.98 20.24
C SER A 235 22.90 27.01 21.65
N LYS A 236 21.82 27.77 21.87
CA LYS A 236 21.10 27.80 23.17
C LYS A 236 20.55 26.43 23.58
N ARG A 237 20.27 25.54 22.61
CA ARG A 237 19.78 24.19 22.83
C ARG A 237 20.86 23.13 22.88
N GLY A 238 22.13 23.53 22.90
CA GLY A 238 23.26 22.61 22.99
C GLY A 238 23.50 21.80 21.72
N ILE A 239 22.92 22.19 20.58
CA ILE A 239 23.23 21.58 19.28
C ILE A 239 24.59 22.11 18.83
N GLN A 240 25.52 21.20 18.56
CA GLN A 240 26.87 21.53 18.14
C GLN A 240 26.89 21.84 16.64
N LEU A 241 27.37 23.04 16.28
CA LEU A 241 27.38 23.51 14.90
C LEU A 241 28.78 23.35 14.31
N HIS A 242 28.90 22.57 13.25
CA HIS A 242 30.12 22.38 12.46
C HIS A 242 29.93 23.10 11.12
N LEU A 243 30.22 24.41 11.10
CA LEU A 243 30.02 25.29 9.93
C LEU A 243 31.33 25.46 9.17
N GLY A 244 31.26 25.63 7.85
CA GLY A 244 32.45 25.59 7.00
C GLY A 244 33.01 24.17 6.80
N GLU A 245 32.25 23.15 7.22
CA GLU A 245 32.69 21.76 7.25
C GLU A 245 31.96 20.95 6.18
N SER A 246 32.68 20.59 5.12
CA SER A 246 32.20 19.68 4.07
C SER A 246 32.44 18.24 4.48
N VAL A 247 31.36 17.45 4.62
CA VAL A 247 31.48 16.02 4.89
C VAL A 247 31.97 15.29 3.63
N CYS A 248 33.13 14.65 3.72
CA CYS A 248 33.77 13.95 2.60
C CYS A 248 33.72 12.42 2.71
N LYS A 249 33.43 11.87 3.89
CA LYS A 249 33.25 10.42 4.08
C LYS A 249 32.34 10.13 5.26
N VAL A 250 31.50 9.10 5.11
CA VAL A 250 30.74 8.51 6.22
C VAL A 250 31.24 7.08 6.42
N GLU A 251 31.52 6.70 7.67
CA GLU A 251 31.94 5.34 8.05
C GLU A 251 31.01 4.85 9.16
N PRO A 252 31.00 3.55 9.51
CA PRO A 252 30.17 3.04 10.59
C PRO A 252 30.40 3.83 11.89
N GLY A 253 29.36 4.50 12.37
CA GLY A 253 29.39 5.27 13.61
C GLY A 253 30.11 6.62 13.56
N LYS A 254 30.57 7.12 12.40
CA LYS A 254 31.35 8.37 12.34
C LYS A 254 31.24 9.15 11.03
N VAL A 255 31.45 10.47 11.13
CA VAL A 255 31.48 11.43 10.02
C VAL A 255 32.88 12.05 9.92
N ARG A 256 33.43 12.14 8.69
CA ARG A 256 34.71 12.82 8.41
C ARG A 256 34.52 13.99 7.45
N CYS A 257 35.12 15.12 7.79
CA CYS A 257 35.07 16.35 7.01
C CYS A 257 36.40 16.62 6.27
N GLU A 258 36.36 17.45 5.23
CA GLU A 258 37.52 17.83 4.41
C GLU A 258 38.62 18.52 5.21
N SER A 259 38.27 19.26 6.27
CA SER A 259 39.22 19.88 7.21
C SER A 259 40.08 18.88 7.99
N GLY A 260 39.69 17.60 8.00
CA GLY A 260 40.24 16.57 8.88
C GLY A 260 39.39 16.34 10.14
N LEU A 261 38.39 17.18 10.43
CA LEU A 261 37.48 16.98 11.56
C LEU A 261 36.76 15.63 11.46
N THR A 262 36.81 14.86 12.54
CA THR A 262 36.13 13.56 12.66
C THR A 262 35.23 13.58 13.89
N VAL A 263 33.98 13.15 13.75
CA VAL A 263 32.97 13.16 14.81
C VAL A 263 32.24 11.83 14.86
N GLU A 264 32.23 11.21 16.04
CA GLU A 264 31.50 9.98 16.32
C GLU A 264 29.98 10.26 16.44
N CYS A 265 29.16 9.50 15.73
CA CYS A 265 27.71 9.63 15.64
C CYS A 265 27.07 8.23 15.53
N ASP A 266 26.25 7.83 16.51
CA ASP A 266 25.51 6.56 16.51
C ASP A 266 24.48 6.47 15.38
N ARG A 267 23.92 7.62 14.99
CA ARG A 267 22.98 7.78 13.86
C ARG A 267 23.33 9.03 13.07
N ILE A 268 23.31 8.92 11.74
CA ILE A 268 23.68 10.01 10.84
C ILE A 268 22.51 10.26 9.89
N PHE A 269 21.90 11.44 9.94
CA PHE A 269 20.81 11.85 9.08
C PHE A 269 21.32 12.76 7.95
N TRP A 270 20.99 12.41 6.71
CA TRP A 270 21.47 13.07 5.50
C TRP A 270 20.37 13.96 4.89
N VAL A 271 20.56 15.28 4.98
CA VAL A 271 19.58 16.32 4.60
C VAL A 271 20.20 17.31 3.60
N THR A 272 20.96 16.78 2.64
CA THR A 272 21.70 17.57 1.65
C THR A 272 20.90 17.84 0.38
N GLN A 273 21.58 18.30 -0.69
CA GLN A 273 20.94 18.68 -1.95
C GLN A 273 20.14 17.52 -2.56
N ALA A 274 19.02 17.88 -3.16
CA ALA A 274 18.14 16.96 -3.86
C ALA A 274 18.70 16.65 -5.26
N SER A 275 18.46 15.43 -5.73
CA SER A 275 18.70 14.93 -7.08
C SER A 275 17.45 14.16 -7.55
N ALA A 276 17.38 13.90 -8.85
CA ALA A 276 16.34 13.05 -9.43
C ALA A 276 16.88 11.64 -9.75
N PRO A 277 16.00 10.61 -9.83
CA PRO A 277 16.39 9.29 -10.31
C PRO A 277 16.93 9.33 -11.75
N GLN A 278 17.99 8.56 -12.00
CA GLN A 278 18.67 8.54 -13.31
C GLN A 278 17.80 8.01 -14.46
N TRP A 279 16.82 7.13 -14.14
CA TRP A 279 15.95 6.53 -15.16
C TRP A 279 15.12 7.56 -15.93
N LEU A 280 14.85 8.74 -15.35
CA LEU A 280 14.11 9.81 -16.04
C LEU A 280 14.87 10.32 -17.26
N LYS A 281 16.17 10.60 -17.08
CA LYS A 281 17.07 10.99 -18.17
C LYS A 281 17.31 9.83 -19.13
N ALA A 282 17.48 8.62 -18.61
CA ALA A 282 17.68 7.42 -19.44
C ALA A 282 16.47 7.11 -20.32
N ALA A 283 15.25 7.45 -19.87
CA ALA A 283 14.02 7.32 -20.65
C ALA A 283 13.87 8.38 -21.77
N GLY A 284 14.83 9.31 -21.92
CA GLY A 284 14.80 10.33 -22.95
C GLY A 284 14.03 11.61 -22.58
N LEU A 285 13.67 11.81 -21.31
CA LEU A 285 13.14 13.10 -20.87
C LEU A 285 14.26 14.14 -20.82
N GLU A 286 13.95 15.36 -21.25
CA GLU A 286 14.85 16.50 -21.06
C GLU A 286 14.92 16.86 -19.57
N THR A 287 16.14 16.87 -19.02
CA THR A 287 16.40 17.13 -17.60
C THR A 287 17.48 18.19 -17.39
N ASP A 288 17.49 18.84 -16.23
CA ASP A 288 18.64 19.64 -15.80
C ASP A 288 19.84 18.76 -15.42
N GLU A 289 20.94 19.40 -15.02
CA GLU A 289 22.18 18.73 -14.60
C GLU A 289 22.00 17.81 -13.39
N GLN A 290 21.00 18.07 -12.54
CA GLN A 290 20.66 17.25 -11.37
C GLN A 290 19.59 16.19 -11.69
N GLY A 291 19.19 16.07 -12.95
CA GLY A 291 18.25 15.08 -13.46
C GLY A 291 16.76 15.45 -13.32
N PHE A 292 16.42 16.64 -12.84
CA PHE A 292 15.01 17.04 -12.71
C PHE A 292 14.41 17.33 -14.09
N ILE A 293 13.15 16.93 -14.29
CA ILE A 293 12.46 17.06 -15.58
C ILE A 293 12.25 18.54 -15.90
N LEU A 294 12.70 18.99 -17.06
CA LEU A 294 12.46 20.36 -17.53
C LEU A 294 11.02 20.49 -18.04
N VAL A 295 10.31 21.49 -17.52
CA VAL A 295 8.93 21.78 -17.90
C VAL A 295 8.73 23.23 -18.30
N ASN A 296 7.77 23.46 -19.20
CA ASN A 296 7.31 24.80 -19.57
C ASN A 296 6.32 25.38 -18.53
N ASP A 297 5.79 26.56 -18.79
CA ASP A 297 4.87 27.27 -17.89
C ASP A 297 3.52 26.56 -17.71
N THR A 298 3.24 25.51 -18.49
CA THR A 298 2.03 24.69 -18.36
C THR A 298 2.27 23.38 -17.58
N LEU A 299 3.49 23.19 -17.04
CA LEU A 299 3.96 21.97 -16.37
C LEU A 299 4.12 20.76 -17.32
N GLN A 300 4.09 21.00 -18.62
CA GLN A 300 4.34 20.00 -19.65
C GLN A 300 5.85 19.86 -19.88
N SER A 301 6.32 18.63 -20.06
CA SER A 301 7.72 18.34 -20.42
C SER A 301 8.10 19.05 -21.71
N LEU A 302 9.33 19.55 -21.78
CA LEU A 302 9.87 20.14 -23.02
C LEU A 302 10.10 19.11 -24.12
N SER A 303 10.38 17.87 -23.74
CA SER A 303 10.68 16.77 -24.67
C SER A 303 9.44 16.08 -25.25
N HIS A 304 8.36 15.94 -24.48
CA HIS A 304 7.20 15.13 -24.87
C HIS A 304 5.88 15.78 -24.44
N ALA A 305 5.02 16.11 -25.41
CA ALA A 305 3.77 16.83 -25.17
C ALA A 305 2.75 16.04 -24.32
N TYR A 306 2.85 14.72 -24.26
CA TYR A 306 1.97 13.86 -23.47
C TYR A 306 2.54 13.51 -22.09
N VAL A 307 3.62 14.19 -21.67
CA VAL A 307 4.23 14.02 -20.34
C VAL A 307 4.16 15.34 -19.58
N PHE A 308 3.65 15.28 -18.36
CA PHE A 308 3.63 16.37 -17.39
C PHE A 308 4.54 16.04 -16.20
N ALA A 309 5.02 17.06 -15.51
CA ALA A 309 5.74 16.86 -14.25
C ALA A 309 5.47 18.01 -13.30
N ALA A 310 5.35 17.70 -12.02
CA ALA A 310 5.09 18.67 -10.97
C ALA A 310 5.75 18.25 -9.65
N GLY A 311 5.76 19.14 -8.67
CA GLY A 311 6.45 18.91 -7.41
C GLY A 311 7.96 19.06 -7.53
N ASP A 312 8.69 18.45 -6.60
CA ASP A 312 10.15 18.59 -6.51
C ASP A 312 10.87 17.95 -7.72
N ILE A 313 10.23 17.03 -8.45
CA ILE A 313 10.85 16.34 -9.60
C ILE A 313 10.97 17.25 -10.84
N ALA A 314 10.26 18.37 -10.89
CA ALA A 314 10.17 19.25 -12.05
C ALA A 314 10.93 20.56 -11.85
N THR A 315 11.58 21.05 -12.90
CA THR A 315 12.22 22.37 -12.97
C THR A 315 11.51 23.21 -14.04
N MET A 316 10.81 24.27 -13.61
CA MET A 316 10.16 25.22 -14.52
C MET A 316 11.21 26.17 -15.10
N VAL A 317 11.45 26.11 -16.41
CA VAL A 317 12.59 26.81 -17.05
C VAL A 317 12.50 28.33 -16.93
N ASN A 318 11.33 28.92 -17.18
CA ASN A 318 11.16 30.39 -17.11
C ASN A 318 11.05 30.90 -15.65
N HIS A 319 10.77 30.00 -14.71
CA HIS A 319 10.42 30.35 -13.33
C HIS A 319 11.04 29.38 -12.31
N PRO A 320 12.38 29.23 -12.26
CA PRO A 320 13.02 28.29 -11.35
C PRO A 320 12.70 28.64 -9.89
N ARG A 321 12.38 27.61 -9.10
CA ARG A 321 12.09 27.72 -7.66
C ARG A 321 12.84 26.65 -6.88
N PRO A 322 13.18 26.92 -5.60
CA PRO A 322 13.72 25.90 -4.72
C PRO A 322 12.76 24.70 -4.63
N LYS A 323 13.33 23.49 -4.52
CA LYS A 323 12.57 22.26 -4.30
C LYS A 323 12.00 22.26 -2.88
N ALA A 324 10.79 22.78 -2.73
CA ALA A 324 10.13 22.99 -1.45
C ALA A 324 8.63 22.69 -1.56
N GLY A 325 8.09 22.07 -0.51
CA GLY A 325 6.69 21.60 -0.49
C GLY A 325 5.65 22.69 -0.77
N VAL A 326 5.93 23.97 -0.47
CA VAL A 326 5.03 25.09 -0.77
C VAL A 326 4.79 25.25 -2.28
N PHE A 327 5.79 24.99 -3.12
CA PHE A 327 5.65 25.08 -4.57
C PHE A 327 4.97 23.82 -5.11
N ALA A 328 5.36 22.65 -4.61
CA ALA A 328 4.72 21.37 -4.96
C ALA A 328 3.20 21.39 -4.68
N VAL A 329 2.77 21.88 -3.52
CA VAL A 329 1.34 22.03 -3.18
C VAL A 329 0.63 22.99 -4.15
N ARG A 330 1.30 24.04 -4.62
CA ARG A 330 0.69 25.08 -5.47
C ARG A 330 0.64 24.71 -6.95
N GLN A 331 1.46 23.76 -7.38
CA GLN A 331 1.41 23.20 -8.73
C GLN A 331 0.24 22.24 -8.94
N GLY A 332 -0.34 21.67 -7.88
CA GLY A 332 -1.42 20.67 -8.00
C GLY A 332 -2.67 21.15 -8.75
N LYS A 333 -3.15 22.38 -8.48
CA LYS A 333 -4.31 22.94 -9.20
C LYS A 333 -4.00 23.25 -10.68
N PRO A 334 -2.92 23.97 -11.01
CA PRO A 334 -2.50 24.13 -12.41
C PRO A 334 -2.32 22.82 -13.16
N LEU A 335 -1.71 21.82 -12.51
CA LEU A 335 -1.53 20.48 -13.08
C LEU A 335 -2.88 19.86 -13.41
N PHE A 336 -3.81 19.80 -12.45
CA PHE A 336 -5.17 19.32 -12.67
C PHE A 336 -5.85 20.00 -13.88
N GLU A 337 -5.78 21.34 -13.95
CA GLU A 337 -6.41 22.10 -15.03
C GLU A 337 -5.83 21.73 -16.40
N ASN A 338 -4.50 21.56 -16.48
CA ASN A 338 -3.81 21.26 -17.73
C ASN A 338 -3.94 19.79 -18.15
N LEU A 339 -3.92 18.83 -17.23
CA LEU A 339 -4.23 17.43 -17.53
C LEU A 339 -5.65 17.32 -18.12
N ARG A 340 -6.63 17.98 -17.51
CA ARG A 340 -8.00 18.03 -18.03
C ARG A 340 -8.09 18.72 -19.39
N ARG A 341 -7.40 19.85 -19.59
CA ARG A 341 -7.37 20.56 -20.88
C ARG A 341 -6.78 19.68 -21.98
N PHE A 342 -5.66 19.01 -21.71
CA PHE A 342 -5.01 18.11 -22.65
C PHE A 342 -5.96 16.97 -23.08
N LEU A 343 -6.58 16.29 -22.12
CA LEU A 343 -7.51 15.18 -22.41
C LEU A 343 -8.72 15.62 -23.24
N LEU A 344 -9.18 16.85 -23.03
CA LEU A 344 -10.29 17.49 -23.75
C LEU A 344 -9.87 18.20 -25.06
N GLY A 345 -8.59 18.16 -25.45
CA GLY A 345 -8.09 18.86 -26.64
C GLY A 345 -8.19 20.39 -26.56
N LYS A 346 -8.21 20.96 -25.35
CA LYS A 346 -8.28 22.42 -25.11
C LYS A 346 -6.86 23.00 -24.96
N PRO A 347 -6.64 24.28 -25.32
CA PRO A 347 -5.36 24.94 -25.09
C PRO A 347 -4.95 24.89 -23.61
N LEU A 348 -3.67 24.60 -23.34
CA LEU A 348 -3.11 24.58 -21.98
C LEU A 348 -3.03 26.01 -21.40
N LYS A 349 -3.00 26.13 -20.07
CA LYS A 349 -2.90 27.40 -19.35
C LYS A 349 -1.53 27.56 -18.70
N PRO A 350 -0.86 28.70 -18.89
CA PRO A 350 0.38 28.98 -18.17
C PRO A 350 0.13 29.21 -16.68
N TYR A 351 1.13 28.89 -15.88
CA TYR A 351 1.20 29.03 -14.44
C TYR A 351 2.50 29.72 -14.06
N ILE A 352 2.42 30.74 -13.21
CA ILE A 352 3.58 31.46 -12.71
C ILE A 352 3.68 31.24 -11.21
N PRO A 353 4.71 30.52 -10.71
CA PRO A 353 4.87 30.31 -9.28
C PRO A 353 5.29 31.61 -8.58
N GLN A 354 4.73 31.84 -7.39
CA GLN A 354 5.09 32.98 -6.54
C GLN A 354 6.62 33.05 -6.31
N LYS A 355 7.17 34.25 -6.12
CA LYS A 355 8.60 34.43 -5.78
C LYS A 355 8.87 34.32 -4.28
N GLN A 356 7.97 34.88 -3.47
CA GLN A 356 8.09 34.91 -2.01
C GLN A 356 7.01 34.05 -1.37
N TYR A 357 7.30 33.52 -0.18
CA TYR A 357 6.36 32.76 0.63
C TYR A 357 6.63 32.96 2.11
N LEU A 358 5.63 32.67 2.93
CA LEU A 358 5.79 32.58 4.37
C LEU A 358 6.38 31.21 4.71
N SER A 359 7.54 31.19 5.36
CA SER A 359 8.12 29.99 5.95
C SER A 359 7.94 30.01 7.46
N LEU A 360 7.35 28.95 8.00
CA LEU A 360 7.16 28.71 9.42
C LEU A 360 8.01 27.49 9.81
N ILE A 361 9.12 27.72 10.50
CA ILE A 361 10.06 26.67 10.92
C ILE A 361 9.72 26.30 12.36
N GLY A 362 9.22 25.09 12.57
CA GLY A 362 8.93 24.56 13.89
C GLY A 362 10.21 24.42 14.72
N THR A 363 10.14 24.77 15.99
CA THR A 363 11.27 24.62 16.91
C THR A 363 11.13 23.36 17.76
N GLY A 364 10.24 22.43 17.44
CA GLY A 364 10.09 21.15 18.17
C GLY A 364 9.50 21.25 19.59
N ASP A 365 9.30 22.45 20.15
CA ASP A 365 8.82 22.69 21.52
C ASP A 365 7.54 23.54 21.57
N GLY A 366 6.71 23.44 20.54
CA GLY A 366 5.46 24.19 20.41
C GLY A 366 5.65 25.68 20.11
N ARG A 367 6.81 26.06 19.55
CA ARG A 367 7.08 27.40 18.99
C ARG A 367 7.51 27.28 17.53
N ALA A 368 7.45 28.39 16.80
CA ALA A 368 7.94 28.47 15.42
C ALA A 368 8.58 29.82 15.12
N ILE A 369 9.54 29.84 14.21
CA ILE A 369 10.13 31.03 13.60
C ILE A 369 9.36 31.34 12.33
N ALA A 370 9.02 32.60 12.08
CA ALA A 370 8.38 33.01 10.83
C ALA A 370 9.32 33.88 9.99
N THR A 371 9.41 33.57 8.69
CA THR A 371 10.18 34.38 7.74
C THR A 371 9.36 34.66 6.48
N ARG A 372 9.44 35.89 5.97
CA ARG A 372 8.85 36.29 4.69
C ARG A 372 9.64 37.47 4.10
N GLY A 373 10.42 37.20 3.06
CA GLY A 373 11.33 38.20 2.49
C GLY A 373 12.32 38.70 3.56
N PRO A 374 12.44 40.03 3.79
CA PRO A 374 13.36 40.57 4.79
C PRO A 374 12.85 40.47 6.24
N PHE A 375 11.57 40.11 6.45
CA PHE A 375 10.97 40.09 7.79
C PHE A 375 11.19 38.73 8.47
N THR A 376 11.67 38.76 9.71
CA THR A 376 11.82 37.58 10.58
C THR A 376 11.16 37.85 11.91
N LEU A 377 10.30 36.94 12.36
CA LEU A 377 9.75 36.95 13.72
C LEU A 377 10.43 35.83 14.53
N PRO A 378 10.87 36.11 15.77
CA PRO A 378 11.54 35.14 16.63
C PRO A 378 10.60 34.00 17.06
N PRO A 379 11.13 32.90 17.63
CA PRO A 379 10.34 31.76 18.07
C PRO A 379 9.17 32.14 18.99
N HIS A 380 7.93 31.88 18.56
CA HIS A 380 6.73 32.18 19.35
C HIS A 380 5.66 31.08 19.26
N ARG A 381 4.86 30.92 20.33
CA ARG A 381 3.80 29.91 20.42
C ARG A 381 2.66 30.18 19.44
N LEU A 382 2.25 31.43 19.27
CA LEU A 382 1.21 31.81 18.30
C LEU A 382 1.62 31.47 16.86
N LEU A 383 2.91 31.55 16.53
CA LEU A 383 3.41 31.18 15.21
C LEU A 383 3.32 29.66 14.98
N TRP A 384 3.58 28.86 16.02
CA TRP A 384 3.36 27.42 15.97
C TRP A 384 1.87 27.08 15.81
N GLN A 385 1.00 27.69 16.60
CA GLN A 385 -0.45 27.50 16.47
C GLN A 385 -0.95 27.87 15.06
N TRP A 386 -0.39 28.92 14.47
CA TRP A 386 -0.70 29.29 13.09
C TRP A 386 -0.23 28.23 12.10
N LYS A 387 1.01 27.73 12.23
CA LYS A 387 1.54 26.62 11.42
C LYS A 387 0.66 25.38 11.53
N ASP A 388 0.37 24.95 12.77
CA ASP A 388 -0.46 23.79 13.08
C ASP A 388 -1.84 23.92 12.45
N TRP A 389 -2.46 25.10 12.56
CA TRP A 389 -3.75 25.37 11.92
C TRP A 389 -3.69 25.29 10.38
N ILE A 390 -2.67 25.87 9.73
CA ILE A 390 -2.50 25.79 8.26
C ILE A 390 -2.36 24.33 7.84
N ASP A 391 -1.50 23.59 8.52
CA ASP A 391 -1.13 22.23 8.17
C ASP A 391 -2.28 21.24 8.41
N ARG A 392 -2.95 21.32 9.57
CA ARG A 392 -4.16 20.53 9.84
C ARG A 392 -5.28 20.86 8.85
N ARG A 393 -5.50 22.14 8.54
CA ARG A 393 -6.51 22.54 7.55
C ARG A 393 -6.22 21.99 6.15
N PHE A 394 -4.95 21.87 5.78
CA PHE A 394 -4.56 21.20 4.54
C PHE A 394 -4.91 19.71 4.59
N MET A 395 -4.52 19.01 5.66
CA MET A 395 -4.79 17.58 5.82
C MET A 395 -6.28 17.24 5.94
N GLU A 396 -7.08 18.10 6.56
CA GLU A 396 -8.54 17.96 6.65
C GLU A 396 -9.23 17.88 5.28
N ARG A 397 -8.60 18.38 4.21
CA ARG A 397 -9.12 18.22 2.84
C ARG A 397 -9.10 16.77 2.38
N PHE A 398 -8.13 15.99 2.83
CA PHE A 398 -7.91 14.61 2.45
C PHE A 398 -8.50 13.60 3.44
N SER A 399 -9.09 14.06 4.54
CA SER A 399 -9.91 13.25 5.44
C SER A 399 -11.38 13.68 5.35
N LYS A 400 -11.77 14.69 6.13
CA LYS A 400 -13.16 15.23 6.19
C LYS A 400 -13.67 15.75 4.84
N GLY A 401 -12.78 16.25 3.99
CA GLY A 401 -13.14 16.67 2.64
C GLY A 401 -13.72 15.52 1.82
N LEU A 402 -13.10 14.34 1.88
CA LEU A 402 -13.57 13.17 1.13
C LEU A 402 -14.97 12.72 1.57
N GLU A 403 -15.26 12.74 2.88
CA GLU A 403 -16.59 12.45 3.43
C GLU A 403 -17.65 13.43 2.92
N ARG A 404 -17.38 14.75 3.02
CA ARG A 404 -18.31 15.81 2.60
C ARG A 404 -18.71 15.73 1.14
N TRP A 405 -17.75 15.41 0.26
CA TRP A 405 -18.01 15.27 -1.18
C TRP A 405 -18.54 13.87 -1.53
N GLY A 406 -18.25 12.87 -0.70
CA GLY A 406 -18.68 11.48 -0.86
C GLY A 406 -20.16 11.23 -0.55
N ASP A 407 -20.76 11.99 0.38
CA ASP A 407 -22.12 11.71 0.90
C ASP A 407 -23.22 12.70 0.46
N GLY A 408 -22.91 13.78 -0.30
CA GLY A 408 -23.90 14.85 -0.46
C GLY A 408 -23.92 15.71 -1.73
N MET A 409 -23.01 15.54 -2.70
CA MET A 409 -22.96 16.47 -3.84
C MET A 409 -22.68 15.85 -5.22
N MET A 410 -23.02 14.58 -5.43
CA MET A 410 -23.16 14.05 -6.80
C MET A 410 -24.38 14.61 -7.56
N GLY A 411 -25.32 15.27 -6.86
CA GLY A 411 -26.60 15.73 -7.41
C GLY A 411 -26.67 17.15 -7.97
N ARG A 412 -25.58 17.95 -7.99
CA ARG A 412 -25.65 19.38 -8.40
C ARG A 412 -24.76 19.82 -9.56
N TRP A 413 -24.13 18.90 -10.30
CA TRP A 413 -23.34 19.26 -11.48
C TRP A 413 -23.96 18.67 -12.74
N GLN A 414 -25.09 19.25 -13.15
CA GLN A 414 -25.57 19.20 -14.53
C GLN A 414 -24.85 20.29 -15.34
N GLU A 415 -23.57 20.12 -15.65
CA GLU A 415 -22.93 20.94 -16.68
C GLU A 415 -21.74 20.16 -17.27
N ASP A 416 -21.72 20.05 -18.61
CA ASP A 416 -20.83 19.26 -19.49
C ASP A 416 -21.37 17.93 -20.08
N ARG A 417 -22.71 17.74 -20.17
CA ARG A 417 -23.29 16.68 -21.04
C ARG A 417 -22.97 16.82 -22.54
N ASN A 418 -22.38 17.94 -22.98
CA ASN A 418 -22.05 18.21 -24.39
C ASN A 418 -20.56 18.05 -24.75
N TYR A 419 -19.66 17.75 -23.80
CA TYR A 419 -18.24 17.61 -24.12
C TYR A 419 -17.82 16.13 -24.21
N GLN A 420 -18.19 15.51 -25.33
CA GLN A 420 -17.57 14.25 -25.74
C GLN A 420 -16.10 14.53 -26.10
N ILE A 421 -15.18 13.66 -25.68
CA ILE A 421 -13.80 13.66 -26.20
C ILE A 421 -13.90 13.37 -27.70
N GLN A 422 -13.95 14.42 -28.53
CA GLN A 422 -13.99 14.28 -29.98
C GLN A 422 -12.65 13.73 -30.43
N ASN A 423 -12.65 12.46 -30.83
CA ASN A 423 -11.53 11.86 -31.53
C ASN A 423 -11.84 11.97 -33.03
N PRO A 424 -11.10 12.77 -33.83
CA PRO A 424 -11.42 12.99 -35.26
C PRO A 424 -11.35 11.72 -36.13
N LYS A 425 -10.95 10.57 -35.57
CA LYS A 425 -10.83 9.28 -36.26
C LYS A 425 -11.59 8.10 -35.62
N SER A 426 -12.32 8.27 -34.51
CA SER A 426 -13.10 7.16 -33.95
C SER A 426 -14.59 7.32 -34.23
N LYS A 427 -15.12 6.50 -35.15
CA LYS A 427 -16.57 6.24 -35.30
C LYS A 427 -17.15 5.50 -34.08
N ILE A 428 -16.90 5.97 -32.86
CA ILE A 428 -17.65 5.53 -31.68
C ILE A 428 -18.78 6.54 -31.49
N GLN A 429 -19.70 6.55 -32.46
CA GLN A 429 -20.99 7.21 -32.29
C GLN A 429 -21.77 6.46 -31.21
N ASN A 430 -22.58 7.24 -30.48
CA ASN A 430 -23.49 6.82 -29.44
C ASN A 430 -24.21 5.49 -29.74
N SER A 431 -24.35 4.65 -28.71
CA SER A 431 -25.11 3.39 -28.66
C SER A 431 -24.67 2.27 -29.61
N VAL A 432 -23.45 1.74 -29.43
CA VAL A 432 -23.21 0.34 -29.81
C VAL A 432 -24.13 -0.51 -28.94
N MET A 433 -25.11 -1.20 -29.56
CA MET A 433 -25.89 -2.22 -28.85
C MET A 433 -24.91 -3.21 -28.23
N ARG A 434 -24.84 -3.26 -26.89
CA ARG A 434 -24.06 -4.26 -26.18
C ARG A 434 -24.90 -5.53 -26.08
N CYS A 435 -24.48 -6.56 -26.79
CA CYS A 435 -25.16 -7.84 -26.85
C CYS A 435 -25.00 -8.61 -25.52
N ALA A 436 -26.02 -9.38 -25.16
CA ALA A 436 -25.97 -10.31 -24.05
C ALA A 436 -25.64 -11.73 -24.54
N GLY A 437 -25.44 -12.68 -23.62
CA GLY A 437 -25.11 -14.07 -23.96
C GLY A 437 -23.77 -14.19 -24.69
N CYS A 438 -23.67 -15.10 -25.67
CA CYS A 438 -22.43 -15.31 -26.43
C CYS A 438 -21.93 -14.06 -27.16
N GLY A 439 -22.84 -13.13 -27.52
CA GLY A 439 -22.48 -11.85 -28.14
C GLY A 439 -21.78 -10.86 -27.20
N SER A 440 -21.66 -11.17 -25.90
CA SER A 440 -20.92 -10.34 -24.93
C SER A 440 -19.42 -10.64 -24.89
N LYS A 441 -18.92 -11.61 -25.68
CA LYS A 441 -17.51 -12.04 -25.66
C LYS A 441 -16.56 -10.88 -26.04
N VAL A 442 -15.39 -10.83 -25.40
CA VAL A 442 -14.28 -9.99 -25.86
C VAL A 442 -13.95 -10.34 -27.32
N GLY A 443 -13.72 -9.33 -28.15
CA GLY A 443 -13.46 -9.53 -29.58
C GLY A 443 -12.23 -10.41 -29.85
N GLY A 444 -12.32 -11.32 -30.82
CA GLY A 444 -11.29 -12.34 -31.10
C GLY A 444 -9.88 -11.77 -31.27
N THR A 445 -9.72 -10.71 -32.07
CA THR A 445 -8.40 -10.07 -32.26
C THR A 445 -7.78 -9.51 -30.97
N VAL A 446 -8.61 -9.02 -30.03
CA VAL A 446 -8.12 -8.55 -28.73
C VAL A 446 -7.66 -9.75 -27.89
N LEU A 447 -8.48 -10.81 -27.86
CA LEU A 447 -8.17 -12.03 -27.11
C LEU A 447 -6.87 -12.69 -27.62
N ASP A 448 -6.70 -12.84 -28.93
CA ASP A 448 -5.53 -13.47 -29.54
C ASP A 448 -4.21 -12.77 -29.15
N LYS A 449 -4.22 -11.43 -29.15
CA LYS A 449 -3.06 -10.63 -28.73
C LYS A 449 -2.72 -10.83 -27.26
N VAL A 450 -3.73 -10.85 -26.39
CA VAL A 450 -3.51 -11.08 -24.96
C VAL A 450 -2.95 -12.48 -24.74
N LEU A 451 -3.57 -13.51 -25.34
CA LEU A 451 -3.12 -14.90 -25.19
C LEU A 451 -1.70 -15.09 -25.72
N HIS A 452 -1.32 -14.43 -26.82
CA HIS A 452 0.06 -14.44 -27.30
C HIS A 452 1.04 -13.89 -26.26
N ARG A 453 0.72 -12.77 -25.60
CA ARG A 453 1.56 -12.20 -24.52
C ARG A 453 1.62 -13.14 -23.32
N ILE A 454 0.48 -13.71 -22.91
CA ILE A 454 0.39 -14.64 -21.78
C ILE A 454 1.21 -15.91 -22.00
N LYS A 455 1.23 -16.46 -23.23
CA LYS A 455 2.07 -17.63 -23.57
C LYS A 455 3.55 -17.38 -23.33
N LEU A 456 4.03 -16.16 -23.52
CA LEU A 456 5.43 -15.80 -23.26
C LEU A 456 5.75 -15.78 -21.75
N GLU A 457 4.75 -15.52 -20.92
CA GLU A 457 4.86 -15.48 -19.46
C GLU A 457 4.64 -16.84 -18.79
N GLN A 458 4.24 -17.87 -19.55
CA GLN A 458 3.93 -19.21 -19.04
C GLN A 458 4.89 -20.27 -19.62
N PRO A 459 6.19 -20.27 -19.24
CA PRO A 459 7.17 -21.19 -19.80
C PRO A 459 6.82 -22.66 -19.52
N LEU A 460 6.25 -22.94 -18.35
CA LEU A 460 5.88 -24.30 -17.92
C LEU A 460 4.79 -24.94 -18.79
N GLY A 461 3.95 -24.16 -19.48
CA GLY A 461 2.89 -24.73 -20.32
C GLY A 461 3.42 -25.53 -21.52
N LYS A 462 4.61 -25.17 -22.02
CA LYS A 462 5.18 -25.75 -23.26
C LYS A 462 5.74 -27.16 -23.05
N ASP A 463 6.24 -27.45 -21.85
CA ASP A 463 6.95 -28.71 -21.54
C ASP A 463 6.05 -29.74 -20.85
N ARG A 464 4.73 -29.48 -20.76
CA ARG A 464 3.76 -30.31 -20.05
C ARG A 464 3.03 -31.25 -21.01
N GLU A 465 3.58 -32.45 -21.18
CA GLU A 465 3.03 -33.51 -22.04
C GLU A 465 1.65 -34.02 -21.60
N ASP A 466 1.26 -33.80 -20.34
CA ASP A 466 -0.07 -34.16 -19.83
C ASP A 466 -1.18 -33.22 -20.32
N ILE A 467 -0.84 -32.09 -20.96
CA ILE A 467 -1.81 -31.17 -21.57
C ILE A 467 -1.87 -31.48 -23.08
N ILE A 468 -2.91 -32.21 -23.48
CA ILE A 468 -3.09 -32.66 -24.87
C ILE A 468 -3.66 -31.53 -25.74
N ILE A 469 -4.64 -30.80 -25.21
CA ILE A 469 -5.24 -29.62 -25.85
C ILE A 469 -5.26 -28.49 -24.82
N GLY A 470 -4.69 -27.34 -25.18
CA GLY A 470 -4.52 -26.20 -24.28
C GLY A 470 -4.29 -24.91 -25.06
N LEU A 471 -3.54 -23.95 -24.51
CA LEU A 471 -3.35 -22.66 -25.19
C LEU A 471 -2.57 -22.76 -26.50
N ASP A 472 -1.65 -23.72 -26.68
CA ASP A 472 -0.79 -23.83 -27.87
C ASP A 472 -1.51 -24.36 -29.11
N ALA A 473 -2.45 -25.27 -28.91
CA ALA A 473 -3.40 -25.73 -29.91
C ALA A 473 -4.82 -25.54 -29.35
N PRO A 474 -5.33 -24.29 -29.29
CA PRO A 474 -6.61 -24.00 -28.66
C PRO A 474 -7.76 -24.55 -29.50
N ASP A 475 -8.68 -25.22 -28.82
CA ASP A 475 -9.93 -25.77 -29.37
C ASP A 475 -11.09 -25.34 -28.45
N ASP A 476 -12.31 -25.83 -28.69
CA ASP A 476 -13.50 -25.50 -27.90
C ASP A 476 -13.44 -26.02 -26.44
N ALA A 477 -12.53 -26.94 -26.14
CA ALA A 477 -12.25 -27.45 -24.80
C ALA A 477 -10.76 -27.74 -24.60
N ALA A 478 -10.33 -27.74 -23.34
CA ALA A 478 -8.99 -28.20 -22.97
C ALA A 478 -9.02 -29.69 -22.59
N VAL A 479 -7.96 -30.42 -22.92
CA VAL A 479 -7.83 -31.86 -22.68
C VAL A 479 -6.57 -32.14 -21.89
N VAL A 480 -6.73 -32.80 -20.74
CA VAL A 480 -5.64 -33.10 -19.81
C VAL A 480 -5.64 -34.59 -19.47
N GLN A 481 -4.47 -35.21 -19.49
CA GLN A 481 -4.29 -36.60 -19.11
C GLN A 481 -4.19 -36.74 -17.59
N VAL A 482 -4.96 -37.67 -17.02
CA VAL A 482 -4.91 -38.02 -15.59
C VAL A 482 -4.14 -39.34 -15.44
N PRO A 483 -3.07 -39.41 -14.63
CA PRO A 483 -2.33 -40.65 -14.41
C PRO A 483 -3.18 -41.76 -13.76
N ALA A 484 -2.94 -43.02 -14.10
CA ALA A 484 -3.78 -44.18 -13.75
C ALA A 484 -4.00 -44.45 -12.24
N ASN A 485 -3.23 -43.83 -11.35
CA ASN A 485 -3.32 -44.00 -9.88
C ASN A 485 -3.52 -42.67 -9.14
N ARG A 486 -4.07 -41.66 -9.80
CA ARG A 486 -4.35 -40.35 -9.21
C ARG A 486 -5.84 -40.05 -9.25
N LEU A 487 -6.31 -39.33 -8.24
CA LEU A 487 -7.66 -38.77 -8.24
C LEU A 487 -7.63 -37.38 -8.82
N LEU A 488 -8.58 -37.06 -9.70
CA LEU A 488 -8.82 -35.71 -10.15
C LEU A 488 -9.61 -34.95 -9.07
N VAL A 489 -9.06 -33.82 -8.63
CA VAL A 489 -9.70 -32.86 -7.74
C VAL A 489 -10.03 -31.63 -8.57
N GLN A 490 -11.26 -31.14 -8.49
CA GLN A 490 -11.71 -29.98 -9.27
C GLN A 490 -12.41 -28.97 -8.38
N THR A 491 -12.12 -27.71 -8.63
CA THR A 491 -12.80 -26.58 -7.99
C THR A 491 -13.07 -25.48 -9.01
N ILE A 492 -13.99 -24.58 -8.67
CA ILE A 492 -14.33 -23.40 -9.44
C ILE A 492 -14.76 -22.28 -8.51
N ASP A 493 -14.13 -21.12 -8.66
CA ASP A 493 -14.50 -19.90 -7.97
C ASP A 493 -14.60 -18.74 -8.93
N TYR A 494 -15.55 -17.85 -8.69
CA TYR A 494 -15.73 -16.61 -9.45
C TYR A 494 -16.36 -15.55 -8.56
N PHE A 495 -15.79 -14.34 -8.56
CA PHE A 495 -16.36 -13.21 -7.82
C PHE A 495 -16.09 -11.85 -8.49
N PRO A 496 -16.92 -10.83 -8.22
CA PRO A 496 -16.63 -9.45 -8.61
C PRO A 496 -15.37 -8.92 -7.92
N SER A 497 -14.69 -7.95 -8.56
CA SER A 497 -13.46 -7.40 -8.01
C SER A 497 -13.70 -6.60 -6.73
N LEU A 498 -12.93 -6.92 -5.70
CA LEU A 498 -12.86 -6.17 -4.44
C LEU A 498 -11.81 -5.04 -4.45
N ILE A 499 -10.96 -4.98 -5.49
CA ILE A 499 -9.89 -3.99 -5.62
C ILE A 499 -9.82 -3.43 -7.05
N ASN A 500 -9.43 -2.17 -7.19
CA ASN A 500 -9.32 -1.50 -8.48
C ASN A 500 -7.99 -1.78 -9.22
N ASP A 501 -7.35 -2.91 -8.96
CA ASP A 501 -6.10 -3.33 -9.58
C ASP A 501 -6.25 -4.73 -10.21
N PRO A 502 -6.41 -4.83 -11.55
CA PRO A 502 -6.63 -6.12 -12.22
C PRO A 502 -5.52 -7.14 -11.97
N TYR A 503 -4.25 -6.70 -11.88
CA TYR A 503 -3.12 -7.61 -11.71
C TYR A 503 -3.08 -8.23 -10.31
N ILE A 504 -3.33 -7.43 -9.28
CA ILE A 504 -3.44 -7.94 -7.91
C ILE A 504 -4.71 -8.78 -7.74
N PHE A 505 -5.81 -8.36 -8.36
CA PHE A 505 -7.06 -9.12 -8.34
C PHE A 505 -6.90 -10.51 -8.97
N GLY A 506 -6.23 -10.62 -10.12
CA GLY A 506 -5.91 -11.90 -10.75
C GLY A 506 -5.09 -12.83 -9.85
N GLN A 507 -4.11 -12.29 -9.11
CA GLN A 507 -3.33 -13.06 -8.13
C GLN A 507 -4.21 -13.55 -6.97
N ILE A 508 -5.06 -12.68 -6.41
CA ILE A 508 -5.95 -13.03 -5.30
C ILE A 508 -6.94 -14.13 -5.73
N SER A 509 -7.57 -13.99 -6.89
CA SER A 509 -8.51 -15.01 -7.41
C SER A 509 -7.83 -16.35 -7.67
N ALA A 510 -6.58 -16.35 -8.16
CA ALA A 510 -5.80 -17.58 -8.34
C ALA A 510 -5.45 -18.25 -7.01
N ASN A 511 -4.98 -17.50 -6.01
CA ASN A 511 -4.73 -18.05 -4.68
C ASN A 511 -6.02 -18.58 -4.03
N HIS A 512 -7.14 -17.87 -4.20
CA HIS A 512 -8.44 -18.27 -3.67
C HIS A 512 -8.85 -19.63 -4.25
N CYS A 513 -8.88 -19.75 -5.58
CA CYS A 513 -9.33 -20.99 -6.22
C CYS A 513 -8.38 -22.17 -5.99
N LEU A 514 -7.06 -21.93 -5.94
CA LEU A 514 -6.09 -22.99 -5.60
C LEU A 514 -6.19 -23.44 -4.14
N SER A 515 -6.80 -22.64 -3.26
CA SER A 515 -6.92 -22.92 -1.82
C SER A 515 -7.65 -24.24 -1.56
N ASP A 516 -8.74 -24.52 -2.28
CA ASP A 516 -9.46 -25.80 -2.19
C ASP A 516 -8.58 -27.00 -2.52
N ILE A 517 -7.78 -26.90 -3.60
CA ILE A 517 -6.84 -27.96 -4.00
C ILE A 517 -5.84 -28.23 -2.88
N PHE A 518 -5.31 -27.16 -2.27
CA PHE A 518 -4.36 -27.27 -1.16
C PHE A 518 -5.00 -27.80 0.13
N ALA A 519 -6.23 -27.39 0.46
CA ALA A 519 -6.97 -27.86 1.63
C ALA A 519 -7.24 -29.37 1.57
N MET A 520 -7.41 -29.92 0.36
CA MET A 520 -7.54 -31.36 0.14
C MET A 520 -6.19 -32.10 0.09
N GLY A 521 -5.06 -31.40 0.23
CA GLY A 521 -3.73 -32.00 0.13
C GLY A 521 -3.34 -32.45 -1.29
N ALA A 522 -4.04 -31.96 -2.32
CA ALA A 522 -3.77 -32.29 -3.71
C ALA A 522 -2.72 -31.36 -4.33
N THR A 523 -2.11 -31.81 -5.43
CA THR A 523 -1.14 -31.02 -6.20
C THR A 523 -1.85 -30.34 -7.39
N PRO A 524 -1.80 -29.01 -7.56
CA PRO A 524 -2.38 -28.35 -8.72
C PRO A 524 -1.83 -28.89 -10.05
N GLN A 525 -2.68 -28.96 -11.07
CA GLN A 525 -2.34 -29.50 -12.39
C GLN A 525 -2.56 -28.50 -13.52
N SER A 526 -3.73 -27.85 -13.58
CA SER A 526 -4.12 -26.94 -14.67
C SER A 526 -5.24 -25.99 -14.24
N ALA A 527 -5.44 -24.91 -15.00
CA ALA A 527 -6.53 -23.96 -14.75
C ALA A 527 -7.22 -23.46 -16.04
N LEU A 528 -8.51 -23.14 -15.94
CA LEU A 528 -9.32 -22.45 -16.95
C LEU A 528 -9.83 -21.12 -16.39
N ALA A 529 -9.72 -20.03 -17.15
CA ALA A 529 -10.16 -18.69 -16.72
C ALA A 529 -11.63 -18.40 -17.03
N LEU A 530 -12.28 -17.64 -16.15
CA LEU A 530 -13.58 -17.00 -16.38
C LEU A 530 -13.45 -15.51 -16.07
N ALA A 531 -13.52 -14.65 -17.08
CA ALA A 531 -13.28 -13.21 -16.92
C ALA A 531 -14.44 -12.37 -17.47
N THR A 532 -14.91 -11.42 -16.67
CA THR A 532 -15.80 -10.33 -17.11
C THR A 532 -15.01 -9.03 -17.10
N ILE A 533 -14.83 -8.40 -18.26
CA ILE A 533 -14.03 -7.18 -18.42
C ILE A 533 -14.92 -5.94 -18.60
N PRO A 534 -14.66 -4.83 -17.88
CA PRO A 534 -15.44 -3.61 -18.04
C PRO A 534 -15.44 -3.07 -19.49
N TYR A 535 -16.58 -2.51 -19.92
CA TYR A 535 -16.69 -1.91 -21.24
C TYR A 535 -15.65 -0.80 -21.49
N ALA A 536 -14.85 -0.98 -22.54
CA ALA A 536 -13.85 0.00 -22.95
C ALA A 536 -13.59 -0.06 -24.47
N ALA A 537 -12.75 0.85 -24.98
CA ALA A 537 -12.20 0.72 -26.32
C ALA A 537 -11.32 -0.54 -26.41
N PRO A 538 -11.20 -1.18 -27.60
CA PRO A 538 -10.52 -2.48 -27.74
C PRO A 538 -9.13 -2.56 -27.11
N ALA A 539 -8.27 -1.55 -27.33
CA ALA A 539 -6.93 -1.51 -26.74
C ALA A 539 -6.94 -1.43 -25.20
N LYS A 540 -8.00 -0.88 -24.61
CA LYS A 540 -8.15 -0.73 -23.16
C LYS A 540 -8.70 -2.00 -22.53
N VAL A 541 -9.58 -2.71 -23.23
CA VAL A 541 -9.99 -4.09 -22.90
C VAL A 541 -8.77 -5.01 -22.95
N GLU A 542 -7.98 -4.94 -24.02
CA GLU A 542 -6.74 -5.71 -24.20
C GLU A 542 -5.80 -5.56 -23.00
N GLU A 543 -5.49 -4.32 -22.61
CA GLU A 543 -4.59 -4.07 -21.49
C GLU A 543 -5.17 -4.53 -20.15
N THR A 544 -6.49 -4.39 -19.92
CA THR A 544 -7.12 -4.83 -18.67
C THR A 544 -7.08 -6.35 -18.53
N LEU A 545 -7.44 -7.05 -19.62
CA LEU A 545 -7.44 -8.51 -19.66
C LEU A 545 -6.02 -9.06 -19.53
N TYR A 546 -5.04 -8.42 -20.17
CA TYR A 546 -3.64 -8.80 -20.03
C TYR A 546 -3.13 -8.65 -18.59
N GLN A 547 -3.34 -7.49 -17.96
CA GLN A 547 -2.93 -7.26 -16.57
C GLN A 547 -3.59 -8.28 -15.62
N LEU A 548 -4.90 -8.55 -15.80
CA LEU A 548 -5.65 -9.54 -15.03
C LEU A 548 -5.06 -10.96 -15.16
N LEU A 549 -4.89 -11.43 -16.39
CA LEU A 549 -4.40 -12.78 -16.66
C LEU A 549 -2.92 -12.94 -16.26
N SER A 550 -2.09 -11.92 -16.46
CA SER A 550 -0.69 -11.95 -16.03
C SER A 550 -0.58 -12.12 -14.51
N GLY A 551 -1.44 -11.44 -13.75
CA GLY A 551 -1.55 -11.62 -12.31
C GLY A 551 -1.89 -13.07 -11.92
N ALA A 552 -2.91 -13.65 -12.55
CA ALA A 552 -3.28 -15.04 -12.32
C ALA A 552 -2.13 -16.01 -12.69
N VAL A 553 -1.53 -15.82 -13.86
CA VAL A 553 -0.44 -16.64 -14.40
C VAL A 553 0.80 -16.60 -13.50
N LYS A 554 1.10 -15.46 -12.87
CA LYS A 554 2.18 -15.35 -11.88
C LYS A 554 1.98 -16.31 -10.70
N VAL A 555 0.76 -16.46 -10.19
CA VAL A 555 0.44 -17.40 -9.10
C VAL A 555 0.41 -18.84 -9.62
N LEU A 556 -0.25 -19.07 -10.76
CA LEU A 556 -0.37 -20.37 -11.40
C LEU A 556 0.99 -20.99 -11.76
N ASN A 557 1.95 -20.18 -12.24
CA ASN A 557 3.31 -20.62 -12.51
C ASN A 557 4.03 -21.09 -11.24
N LYS A 558 3.90 -20.35 -10.13
CA LYS A 558 4.46 -20.76 -8.83
C LYS A 558 3.84 -22.06 -8.33
N ALA A 559 2.54 -22.26 -8.59
CA ALA A 559 1.81 -23.46 -8.24
C ALA A 559 2.00 -24.62 -9.24
N GLN A 560 2.73 -24.41 -10.34
CA GLN A 560 2.92 -25.36 -11.44
C GLN A 560 1.61 -25.84 -12.11
N ALA A 561 0.59 -24.97 -12.14
CA ALA A 561 -0.71 -25.23 -12.76
C ALA A 561 -0.96 -24.26 -13.94
N PRO A 562 -0.47 -24.56 -15.15
CA PRO A 562 -0.62 -23.66 -16.30
C PRO A 562 -2.09 -23.31 -16.59
N LEU A 563 -2.33 -22.08 -17.03
CA LEU A 563 -3.58 -21.67 -17.67
C LEU A 563 -3.66 -22.33 -19.04
N ILE A 564 -4.73 -23.09 -19.29
CA ILE A 564 -4.89 -23.90 -20.52
C ILE A 564 -6.10 -23.49 -21.37
N GLY A 565 -6.85 -22.48 -20.96
CA GLY A 565 -8.03 -22.00 -21.69
C GLY A 565 -8.93 -21.12 -20.82
N GLY A 566 -10.14 -20.85 -21.30
CA GLY A 566 -11.12 -20.09 -20.52
C GLY A 566 -12.20 -19.41 -21.36
N HIS A 567 -12.98 -18.56 -20.69
CA HIS A 567 -14.05 -17.76 -21.27
C HIS A 567 -13.95 -16.29 -20.81
N THR A 568 -14.28 -15.38 -21.73
CA THR A 568 -14.23 -13.93 -21.49
C THR A 568 -15.53 -13.27 -21.90
N THR A 569 -16.07 -12.36 -21.11
CA THR A 569 -17.22 -11.52 -21.43
C THR A 569 -16.91 -10.05 -21.16
N GLU A 570 -17.64 -9.14 -21.78
CA GLU A 570 -17.66 -7.72 -21.44
C GLU A 570 -18.85 -7.43 -20.51
N GLY A 571 -18.63 -6.63 -19.47
CA GLY A 571 -19.62 -6.31 -18.45
C GLY A 571 -19.46 -4.91 -17.86
N VAL A 572 -20.27 -4.61 -16.84
CA VAL A 572 -20.18 -3.33 -16.10
C VAL A 572 -19.05 -3.36 -15.09
N GLU A 573 -18.94 -4.47 -14.35
CA GLU A 573 -17.98 -4.65 -13.28
C GLU A 573 -16.93 -5.67 -13.70
N LEU A 574 -15.70 -5.48 -13.22
CA LEU A 574 -14.64 -6.47 -13.38
C LEU A 574 -14.99 -7.68 -12.49
N GLY A 575 -15.01 -8.85 -13.08
CA GLY A 575 -15.18 -10.11 -12.35
C GLY A 575 -14.21 -11.14 -12.89
N PHE A 576 -13.69 -11.99 -12.02
CA PHE A 576 -12.71 -12.99 -12.40
C PHE A 576 -12.80 -14.23 -11.52
N GLY A 577 -12.47 -15.35 -12.13
CA GLY A 577 -12.53 -16.65 -11.52
C GLY A 577 -11.71 -17.65 -12.32
N LEU A 578 -11.46 -18.79 -11.70
CA LEU A 578 -10.77 -19.91 -12.31
C LEU A 578 -11.54 -21.19 -12.00
N SER A 579 -11.47 -22.14 -12.91
CA SER A 579 -11.61 -23.55 -12.55
C SER A 579 -10.20 -24.14 -12.44
N CYS A 580 -9.87 -24.70 -11.28
CA CYS A 580 -8.57 -25.33 -11.03
C CYS A 580 -8.74 -26.83 -10.91
N ASN A 581 -7.84 -27.57 -11.56
CA ASN A 581 -7.71 -29.01 -11.43
C ASN A 581 -6.46 -29.34 -10.62
N GLY A 582 -6.54 -30.38 -9.79
CA GLY A 582 -5.43 -30.94 -9.05
C GLY A 582 -5.44 -32.47 -9.06
N LEU A 583 -4.32 -33.06 -8.69
CA LEU A 583 -4.12 -34.50 -8.61
C LEU A 583 -3.84 -34.90 -7.17
N GLY A 584 -4.75 -35.68 -6.58
CA GLY A 584 -4.61 -36.26 -5.24
C GLY A 584 -4.13 -37.71 -5.27
N GLU A 585 -3.45 -38.14 -4.21
CA GLU A 585 -3.25 -39.56 -3.92
C GLU A 585 -4.42 -40.06 -3.05
N PRO A 586 -5.07 -41.20 -3.37
CA PRO A 586 -6.25 -41.67 -2.66
C PRO A 586 -6.11 -41.70 -1.13
N ASP A 587 -4.97 -42.14 -0.63
CA ASP A 587 -4.71 -42.36 0.81
C ASP A 587 -4.17 -41.13 1.55
N LYS A 588 -3.83 -40.05 0.82
CA LYS A 588 -3.29 -38.81 1.41
C LYS A 588 -4.22 -37.61 1.27
N LEU A 589 -5.40 -37.83 0.70
CA LEU A 589 -6.37 -36.77 0.48
C LEU A 589 -6.96 -36.32 1.82
N LEU A 590 -6.77 -35.04 2.14
CA LEU A 590 -7.42 -34.43 3.29
C LEU A 590 -8.90 -34.18 2.99
N ARG A 591 -9.70 -34.29 4.04
CA ARG A 591 -11.14 -34.05 4.02
C ARG A 591 -11.49 -33.13 5.17
N LYS A 592 -12.72 -32.58 5.15
CA LYS A 592 -13.26 -31.84 6.30
C LYS A 592 -13.46 -32.75 7.52
N GLY A 593 -13.70 -34.05 7.31
CA GLY A 593 -13.80 -35.06 8.37
C GLY A 593 -12.45 -35.66 8.74
N GLY A 594 -12.32 -36.17 9.97
CA GLY A 594 -11.11 -36.84 10.48
C GLY A 594 -10.56 -36.22 11.77
N MET A 595 -11.24 -35.24 12.34
CA MET A 595 -10.88 -34.69 13.66
C MET A 595 -11.10 -35.73 14.75
N GLN A 596 -10.19 -35.78 15.71
CA GLN A 596 -10.24 -36.70 16.84
C GLN A 596 -10.11 -35.91 18.16
N PRO A 597 -10.83 -36.32 19.23
CA PRO A 597 -10.63 -35.72 20.55
C PRO A 597 -9.16 -35.74 20.98
N GLY A 598 -8.71 -34.65 21.60
CA GLY A 598 -7.32 -34.46 22.02
C GLY A 598 -6.42 -33.79 20.97
N GLN A 599 -6.89 -33.57 19.75
CA GLN A 599 -6.19 -32.77 18.74
C GLN A 599 -6.39 -31.28 18.95
N VAL A 600 -5.51 -30.47 18.34
CA VAL A 600 -5.62 -29.01 18.33
C VAL A 600 -6.03 -28.48 16.96
N LEU A 601 -6.66 -27.31 16.96
CA LEU A 601 -7.03 -26.57 15.75
C LEU A 601 -5.99 -25.49 15.47
N ILE A 602 -5.35 -25.53 14.31
CA ILE A 602 -4.42 -24.50 13.83
C ILE A 602 -5.07 -23.72 12.69
N LEU A 603 -5.05 -22.39 12.80
CA LEU A 603 -5.43 -21.46 11.74
C LEU A 603 -4.17 -20.79 11.19
N THR A 604 -3.95 -20.84 9.87
CA THR A 604 -2.68 -20.41 9.27
C THR A 604 -2.60 -18.93 8.88
N LYS A 605 -3.74 -18.24 8.81
CA LYS A 605 -3.81 -16.79 8.54
C LYS A 605 -4.84 -16.12 9.42
N ALA A 606 -4.64 -14.84 9.69
CA ALA A 606 -5.57 -14.04 10.45
C ALA A 606 -6.90 -13.78 9.72
N LEU A 607 -7.95 -13.57 10.51
CA LEU A 607 -9.29 -13.21 10.04
C LEU A 607 -9.45 -11.69 9.89
N GLY A 608 -10.42 -11.29 9.08
CA GLY A 608 -10.91 -9.90 9.03
C GLY A 608 -11.00 -9.28 7.63
N THR A 609 -10.70 -10.04 6.56
CA THR A 609 -10.74 -9.49 5.20
C THR A 609 -12.14 -8.97 4.84
N GLY A 610 -13.21 -9.65 5.24
CA GLY A 610 -14.59 -9.25 4.94
C GLY A 610 -14.97 -7.89 5.54
N THR A 611 -14.74 -7.71 6.84
CA THR A 611 -15.03 -6.44 7.53
C THR A 611 -14.15 -5.30 7.04
N LEU A 612 -12.87 -5.57 6.76
CA LEU A 612 -11.92 -4.58 6.24
C LEU A 612 -12.34 -4.08 4.85
N PHE A 613 -12.68 -4.96 3.91
CA PHE A 613 -13.16 -4.53 2.59
C PHE A 613 -14.55 -3.90 2.63
N ALA A 614 -15.42 -4.31 3.57
CA ALA A 614 -16.67 -3.60 3.83
C ALA A 614 -16.43 -2.15 4.29
N ALA A 615 -15.43 -1.93 5.15
CA ALA A 615 -15.01 -0.60 5.56
C ALA A 615 -14.38 0.20 4.41
N ASP A 616 -13.56 -0.44 3.58
CA ASP A 616 -12.93 0.18 2.41
C ASP A 616 -13.95 0.69 1.39
N MET A 617 -14.94 -0.14 1.06
CA MET A 617 -16.06 0.23 0.18
C MET A 617 -16.86 1.43 0.73
N ARG A 618 -16.91 1.58 2.06
CA ARG A 618 -17.54 2.71 2.75
C ARG A 618 -16.59 3.89 2.99
N ARG A 619 -15.33 3.81 2.53
CA ARG A 619 -14.26 4.82 2.76
C ARG A 619 -13.97 5.06 4.25
N GLN A 620 -14.05 4.01 5.06
CA GLN A 620 -13.83 4.03 6.51
C GLN A 620 -12.65 3.14 6.95
N ALA A 621 -11.98 2.47 6.01
CA ALA A 621 -10.73 1.77 6.26
C ALA A 621 -9.52 2.69 6.08
N LYS A 622 -8.45 2.42 6.83
CA LYS A 622 -7.12 3.00 6.59
C LYS A 622 -6.41 2.19 5.51
N GLY A 623 -5.68 2.86 4.61
CA GLY A 623 -4.93 2.24 3.52
C GLY A 623 -4.02 1.10 3.99
N ARG A 624 -3.28 1.30 5.10
CA ARG A 624 -2.42 0.26 5.70
C ARG A 624 -3.16 -1.00 6.16
N TRP A 625 -4.42 -0.88 6.57
CA TRP A 625 -5.21 -2.04 6.99
C TRP A 625 -5.53 -2.91 5.79
N ILE A 626 -5.87 -2.27 4.67
CA ILE A 626 -6.16 -3.00 3.44
C ILE A 626 -4.90 -3.52 2.78
N GLU A 627 -3.77 -2.81 2.86
CA GLU A 627 -2.50 -3.34 2.40
C GLU A 627 -2.15 -4.65 3.12
N GLY A 628 -2.23 -4.69 4.45
CA GLY A 628 -2.01 -5.93 5.21
C GLY A 628 -3.02 -7.05 4.87
N ALA A 629 -4.27 -6.69 4.55
CA ALA A 629 -5.26 -7.65 4.06
C ALA A 629 -4.89 -8.20 2.66
N VAL A 630 -4.42 -7.34 1.74
CA VAL A 630 -3.96 -7.74 0.41
C VAL A 630 -2.73 -8.64 0.51
N GLU A 631 -1.75 -8.29 1.34
CA GLU A 631 -0.57 -9.13 1.61
C GLU A 631 -0.98 -10.55 2.10
N SER A 632 -1.94 -10.63 3.04
CA SER A 632 -2.48 -11.90 3.53
C SER A 632 -3.17 -12.73 2.43
N MET A 633 -3.94 -12.07 1.54
CA MET A 633 -4.60 -12.73 0.41
C MET A 633 -3.62 -13.17 -0.69
N LEU A 634 -2.49 -12.47 -0.86
CA LEU A 634 -1.45 -12.82 -1.83
C LEU A 634 -0.54 -13.96 -1.36
N LEU A 635 -0.50 -14.24 -0.05
CA LEU A 635 0.21 -15.39 0.49
C LEU A 635 -0.51 -16.70 0.11
N SER A 636 0.08 -17.52 -0.76
CA SER A 636 -0.51 -18.81 -1.17
C SER A 636 -0.66 -19.79 0.01
N ASN A 637 -1.67 -20.66 0.00
CA ASN A 637 -1.83 -21.74 0.99
C ASN A 637 -0.98 -23.00 0.69
N GLN A 638 -0.24 -23.03 -0.43
CA GLN A 638 0.52 -24.20 -0.86
C GLN A 638 1.53 -24.72 0.18
N ALA A 639 2.37 -23.84 0.71
CA ALA A 639 3.41 -24.22 1.67
C ALA A 639 2.80 -24.60 3.02
N ALA A 640 1.74 -23.90 3.45
CA ALA A 640 0.98 -24.25 4.65
C ALA A 640 0.36 -25.65 4.54
N ALA A 641 -0.31 -25.98 3.44
CA ALA A 641 -0.91 -27.31 3.24
C ALA A 641 0.13 -28.43 3.33
N LYS A 642 1.28 -28.26 2.67
CA LYS A 642 2.38 -29.22 2.75
C LYS A 642 2.91 -29.36 4.18
N CYS A 643 3.07 -28.25 4.90
CA CYS A 643 3.52 -28.25 6.29
C CYS A 643 2.52 -28.98 7.20
N LEU A 644 1.23 -28.71 7.06
CA LEU A 644 0.17 -29.34 7.84
C LEU A 644 0.13 -30.86 7.61
N LEU A 645 0.20 -31.31 6.34
CA LEU A 645 0.31 -32.73 6.00
C LEU A 645 1.52 -33.41 6.65
N GLN A 646 2.69 -32.77 6.59
CA GLN A 646 3.93 -33.30 7.18
C GLN A 646 3.86 -33.47 8.70
N HIS A 647 3.02 -32.68 9.37
CA HIS A 647 2.82 -32.74 10.81
C HIS A 647 1.58 -33.54 11.22
N GLY A 648 1.00 -34.31 10.28
CA GLY A 648 -0.07 -35.26 10.58
C GLY A 648 -1.47 -34.65 10.65
N ALA A 649 -1.76 -33.63 9.84
CA ALA A 649 -3.12 -33.12 9.70
C ALA A 649 -4.12 -34.26 9.41
N THR A 650 -5.19 -34.34 10.20
CA THR A 650 -6.22 -35.38 10.02
C THR A 650 -7.51 -34.84 9.39
N ALA A 651 -7.72 -33.53 9.45
CA ALA A 651 -8.80 -32.84 8.76
C ALA A 651 -8.32 -31.44 8.38
N CYS A 652 -8.79 -30.92 7.25
CA CYS A 652 -8.48 -29.57 6.81
C CYS A 652 -9.60 -28.98 5.95
N THR A 653 -9.75 -27.66 6.03
CA THR A 653 -10.55 -26.82 5.14
C THR A 653 -9.82 -25.49 4.97
N ASP A 654 -10.09 -24.79 3.89
CA ASP A 654 -9.81 -23.37 3.85
C ASP A 654 -10.98 -22.56 4.43
N VAL A 655 -10.67 -21.38 4.94
CA VAL A 655 -11.66 -20.47 5.54
C VAL A 655 -11.97 -19.37 4.53
N THR A 656 -13.18 -19.39 3.96
CA THR A 656 -13.63 -18.44 2.93
C THR A 656 -15.00 -17.84 3.29
N GLY A 657 -16.01 -17.99 2.43
CA GLY A 657 -17.28 -17.24 2.47
C GLY A 657 -18.12 -17.45 3.74
N PHE A 658 -18.03 -18.60 4.40
CA PHE A 658 -18.86 -18.87 5.59
C PHE A 658 -18.23 -18.42 6.91
N GLY A 659 -17.05 -17.80 6.84
CA GLY A 659 -16.25 -17.42 8.01
C GLY A 659 -15.72 -18.63 8.78
N LEU A 660 -14.93 -18.36 9.82
CA LEU A 660 -14.27 -19.42 10.60
C LEU A 660 -15.27 -20.42 11.17
N LEU A 661 -16.34 -19.93 11.82
CA LEU A 661 -17.29 -20.81 12.48
C LEU A 661 -18.08 -21.65 11.47
N GLY A 662 -18.46 -21.08 10.32
CA GLY A 662 -19.19 -21.82 9.29
C GLY A 662 -18.40 -23.01 8.77
N HIS A 663 -17.14 -22.80 8.37
CA HIS A 663 -16.27 -23.87 7.87
C HIS A 663 -15.87 -24.87 8.96
N LEU A 664 -15.59 -24.40 10.18
CA LEU A 664 -15.34 -25.28 11.31
C LEU A 664 -16.53 -26.21 11.58
N MET A 665 -17.76 -25.69 11.47
CA MET A 665 -18.96 -26.50 11.68
C MET A 665 -19.10 -27.64 10.66
N GLU A 666 -18.67 -27.44 9.41
CA GLU A 666 -18.61 -28.52 8.42
C GLU A 666 -17.65 -29.63 8.86
N MET A 667 -16.48 -29.25 9.41
CA MET A 667 -15.49 -30.22 9.91
C MET A 667 -16.00 -30.97 11.14
N VAL A 668 -16.61 -30.25 12.09
CA VAL A 668 -17.19 -30.77 13.34
C VAL A 668 -18.27 -31.80 13.03
N GLN A 669 -19.20 -31.47 12.14
CA GLN A 669 -20.28 -32.38 11.74
C GLN A 669 -19.74 -33.62 11.01
N ALA A 670 -18.79 -33.44 10.09
CA ALA A 670 -18.19 -34.55 9.34
C ALA A 670 -17.41 -35.52 10.26
N SER A 671 -16.84 -35.01 11.35
CA SER A 671 -16.04 -35.80 12.30
C SER A 671 -16.84 -36.31 13.51
N LYS A 672 -18.07 -35.81 13.72
CA LYS A 672 -18.93 -36.13 14.89
C LYS A 672 -18.24 -35.87 16.25
N VAL A 673 -17.55 -34.75 16.34
CA VAL A 673 -16.84 -34.28 17.54
C VAL A 673 -17.40 -32.93 18.00
N ALA A 674 -16.92 -32.43 19.15
CA ALA A 674 -17.10 -31.05 19.60
C ALA A 674 -15.75 -30.32 19.61
N VAL A 675 -15.78 -29.00 19.78
CA VAL A 675 -14.59 -28.15 19.81
C VAL A 675 -14.68 -27.08 20.89
N GLU A 676 -13.54 -26.76 21.49
CA GLU A 676 -13.36 -25.61 22.37
C GLU A 676 -12.49 -24.58 21.66
N LEU A 677 -13.00 -23.37 21.45
CA LEU A 677 -12.30 -22.26 20.80
C LEU A 677 -11.81 -21.25 21.83
N GLU A 678 -10.58 -20.80 21.69
CA GLU A 678 -9.97 -19.74 22.50
C GLU A 678 -10.01 -18.43 21.72
N LEU A 679 -10.92 -17.52 22.10
CA LEU A 679 -11.21 -16.32 21.34
C LEU A 679 -10.01 -15.37 21.24
N GLU A 680 -9.22 -15.22 22.31
CA GLU A 680 -8.03 -14.37 22.28
C GLU A 680 -6.88 -14.97 21.45
N ALA A 681 -6.85 -16.29 21.26
CA ALA A 681 -5.85 -16.95 20.44
C ALA A 681 -6.13 -16.82 18.93
N ILE A 682 -7.32 -16.36 18.54
CA ILE A 682 -7.71 -16.18 17.14
C ILE A 682 -6.95 -14.99 16.55
N PRO A 683 -6.09 -15.22 15.55
CA PRO A 683 -5.33 -14.15 14.91
C PRO A 683 -6.27 -13.30 14.06
N VAL A 684 -6.13 -11.97 14.16
CA VAL A 684 -6.96 -11.00 13.44
C VAL A 684 -6.08 -9.95 12.75
N LEU A 685 -6.51 -9.52 11.57
CA LEU A 685 -5.83 -8.49 10.78
C LEU A 685 -5.92 -7.13 11.48
N ALA A 686 -4.90 -6.29 11.31
CA ALA A 686 -4.91 -4.94 11.84
C ALA A 686 -6.11 -4.15 11.28
N GLY A 687 -6.87 -3.49 12.16
CA GLY A 687 -8.09 -2.77 11.80
C GLY A 687 -9.37 -3.60 11.88
N ALA A 688 -9.29 -4.94 11.91
CA ALA A 688 -10.49 -5.79 11.89
C ALA A 688 -11.33 -5.65 13.17
N ARG A 689 -10.69 -5.50 14.34
CA ARG A 689 -11.36 -5.23 15.62
C ARG A 689 -12.03 -3.86 15.60
N GLU A 690 -11.30 -2.86 15.12
CA GLU A 690 -11.79 -1.48 15.01
C GLU A 690 -13.00 -1.37 14.08
N THR A 691 -13.02 -2.08 12.95
CA THR A 691 -14.16 -2.05 12.02
C THR A 691 -15.40 -2.73 12.59
N VAL A 692 -15.27 -3.85 13.31
CA VAL A 692 -16.43 -4.49 13.96
C VAL A 692 -16.95 -3.69 15.15
N GLU A 693 -16.07 -3.02 15.92
CA GLU A 693 -16.47 -2.09 16.98
C GLU A 693 -17.30 -0.92 16.42
N LEU A 694 -16.96 -0.45 15.22
CA LEU A 694 -17.74 0.54 14.45
C LEU A 694 -19.00 -0.04 13.78
N LYS A 695 -19.31 -1.32 14.02
CA LYS A 695 -20.44 -2.07 13.43
C LYS A 695 -20.39 -2.14 11.90
N ILE A 696 -19.19 -2.16 11.35
CA ILE A 696 -18.97 -2.32 9.91
C ILE A 696 -18.77 -3.80 9.61
N PHE A 697 -19.82 -4.43 9.11
CA PHE A 697 -19.80 -5.83 8.69
C PHE A 697 -19.96 -5.96 7.18
N SER A 698 -19.42 -7.06 6.64
CA SER A 698 -19.70 -7.50 5.27
C SER A 698 -21.17 -7.90 5.10
N SER A 699 -21.63 -8.00 3.85
CA SER A 699 -23.03 -8.33 3.55
C SER A 699 -23.44 -9.74 3.97
N LEU A 700 -22.50 -10.69 4.01
CA LEU A 700 -22.76 -12.09 4.37
C LEU A 700 -22.65 -12.36 5.87
N HIS A 701 -22.05 -11.44 6.64
CA HIS A 701 -21.89 -11.58 8.08
C HIS A 701 -23.20 -11.85 8.84
N PRO A 702 -24.33 -11.14 8.58
CA PRO A 702 -25.59 -11.41 9.29
C PRO A 702 -26.11 -12.84 9.07
N GLU A 703 -25.91 -13.41 7.89
CA GLU A 703 -26.29 -14.80 7.59
C GLU A 703 -25.35 -15.77 8.30
N ASN A 704 -24.04 -15.54 8.24
CA ASN A 704 -23.04 -16.34 8.95
C ASN A 704 -23.26 -16.32 10.47
N LEU A 705 -23.71 -15.20 11.04
CA LEU A 705 -24.03 -15.06 12.47
C LEU A 705 -25.10 -16.05 12.94
N SER A 706 -25.95 -16.55 12.05
CA SER A 706 -26.92 -17.61 12.39
C SER A 706 -26.25 -18.90 12.89
N ASN A 707 -24.97 -19.12 12.55
CA ASN A 707 -24.16 -20.24 13.07
C ASN A 707 -23.84 -20.12 14.57
N SER A 708 -24.10 -18.97 15.20
CA SER A 708 -24.00 -18.79 16.66
C SER A 708 -24.88 -19.79 17.43
N ARG A 709 -25.93 -20.33 16.80
CA ARG A 709 -26.79 -21.41 17.35
C ARG A 709 -26.03 -22.69 17.70
N TYR A 710 -24.81 -22.90 17.16
CA TYR A 710 -23.96 -24.04 17.47
C TYR A 710 -23.05 -23.83 18.69
N ILE A 711 -23.13 -22.67 19.34
CA ILE A 711 -22.32 -22.33 20.50
C ILE A 711 -23.12 -22.55 21.78
N SER A 712 -22.57 -23.33 22.70
CA SER A 712 -23.23 -23.73 23.96
C SER A 712 -23.20 -22.65 25.05
N ASN A 713 -22.23 -21.73 25.00
CA ASN A 713 -21.98 -20.73 26.04
C ASN A 713 -21.76 -19.32 25.45
N LEU A 714 -22.73 -18.86 24.65
CA LEU A 714 -22.70 -17.56 23.95
C LEU A 714 -22.35 -16.36 24.83
N TYR A 715 -22.78 -16.37 26.09
CA TYR A 715 -22.52 -15.30 27.07
C TYR A 715 -21.03 -14.99 27.28
N ILE A 716 -20.11 -15.92 26.97
CA ILE A 716 -18.66 -15.67 26.99
C ILE A 716 -18.24 -14.82 25.78
N GLY A 717 -18.79 -15.11 24.60
CA GLY A 717 -18.41 -14.46 23.34
C GLY A 717 -19.06 -13.11 23.12
N GLU A 718 -20.28 -12.87 23.62
CA GLU A 718 -21.08 -11.67 23.28
C GLU A 718 -20.37 -10.32 23.53
N ASN A 719 -19.45 -10.27 24.51
CA ASN A 719 -18.70 -9.06 24.83
C ASN A 719 -17.25 -9.06 24.31
N HIS A 720 -16.82 -10.13 23.64
CA HIS A 720 -15.44 -10.24 23.15
C HIS A 720 -15.29 -9.64 21.75
N SER A 721 -14.28 -8.79 21.58
CA SER A 721 -13.95 -8.12 20.30
C SER A 721 -13.72 -9.06 19.10
N ASN A 722 -13.27 -10.30 19.33
CA ASN A 722 -13.04 -11.29 18.27
C ASN A 722 -14.30 -12.10 17.91
N TYR A 723 -15.33 -12.10 18.75
CA TYR A 723 -16.52 -12.91 18.51
C TYR A 723 -17.22 -12.59 17.18
N PRO A 724 -17.45 -11.31 16.79
CA PRO A 724 -18.03 -11.01 15.48
C PRO A 724 -17.16 -11.50 14.31
N LEU A 725 -15.85 -11.63 14.48
CA LEU A 725 -14.92 -12.04 13.42
C LEU A 725 -15.00 -13.54 13.12
N LEU A 726 -15.57 -14.35 14.02
CA LEU A 726 -15.86 -15.78 13.75
C LEU A 726 -16.79 -15.97 12.54
N PHE A 727 -17.63 -14.97 12.27
CA PHE A 727 -18.65 -14.98 11.23
C PHE A 727 -18.26 -14.13 10.01
N ASP A 728 -17.10 -13.49 10.05
CA ASP A 728 -16.63 -12.64 8.96
C ASP A 728 -16.22 -13.52 7.76
N PRO A 729 -16.83 -13.36 6.57
CA PRO A 729 -16.40 -14.04 5.36
C PRO A 729 -14.96 -13.63 5.02
N GLN A 730 -14.18 -14.59 4.57
CA GLN A 730 -12.81 -14.36 4.14
C GLN A 730 -12.69 -14.48 2.61
N THR A 731 -11.89 -13.63 2.00
CA THR A 731 -11.42 -13.82 0.63
C THR A 731 -9.99 -14.35 0.69
N SER A 732 -9.70 -15.49 0.05
CA SER A 732 -8.37 -16.10 0.03
C SER A 732 -7.76 -16.27 1.44
N GLY A 733 -8.59 -16.76 2.38
CA GLY A 733 -8.24 -16.92 3.78
C GLY A 733 -7.21 -18.01 4.04
N GLY A 734 -6.96 -18.29 5.31
CA GLY A 734 -6.03 -19.34 5.74
C GLY A 734 -6.65 -20.73 5.68
N LEU A 735 -5.82 -21.73 5.94
CA LEU A 735 -6.25 -23.09 6.22
C LEU A 735 -6.56 -23.24 7.70
N LEU A 736 -7.61 -24.01 7.99
CA LEU A 736 -7.94 -24.52 9.31
C LEU A 736 -7.70 -26.03 9.29
N ALA A 737 -6.89 -26.53 10.23
CA ALA A 737 -6.56 -27.94 10.28
C ALA A 737 -6.52 -28.48 11.71
N SER A 738 -6.88 -29.76 11.85
CA SER A 738 -6.74 -30.53 13.09
C SER A 738 -5.40 -31.26 13.09
N ILE A 739 -4.60 -31.06 14.14
CA ILE A 739 -3.23 -31.57 14.28
C ILE A 739 -3.09 -32.32 15.62
N PRO A 740 -2.38 -33.45 15.68
CA PRO A 740 -2.02 -34.10 16.94
C PRO A 740 -1.30 -33.13 17.88
N ILE A 741 -1.72 -33.09 19.15
CA ILE A 741 -1.23 -32.09 20.12
C ILE A 741 0.29 -32.10 20.29
N GLU A 742 0.91 -33.28 20.18
CA GLU A 742 2.36 -33.48 20.27
C GLU A 742 3.15 -32.88 19.10
N GLN A 743 2.49 -32.58 17.96
CA GLN A 743 3.10 -31.92 16.81
C GLN A 743 2.79 -30.42 16.71
N ALA A 744 1.88 -29.91 17.55
CA ALA A 744 1.35 -28.55 17.45
C ALA A 744 2.46 -27.48 17.43
N ASP A 745 3.37 -27.50 18.39
CA ASP A 745 4.43 -26.48 18.52
C ASP A 745 5.42 -26.53 17.35
N ARG A 746 5.77 -27.75 16.88
CA ARG A 746 6.67 -27.93 15.74
C ARG A 746 6.02 -27.45 14.45
N CYS A 747 4.75 -27.80 14.24
CA CYS A 747 3.98 -27.35 13.10
C CYS A 747 3.87 -25.82 13.10
N LEU A 748 3.59 -25.20 14.25
CA LEU A 748 3.45 -23.76 14.37
C LEU A 748 4.77 -23.03 14.10
N ALA A 749 5.88 -23.53 14.64
CA ALA A 749 7.21 -22.98 14.35
C ALA A 749 7.56 -23.09 12.86
N ALA A 750 7.27 -24.23 12.23
CA ALA A 750 7.50 -24.45 10.80
C ALA A 750 6.64 -23.52 9.93
N LEU A 751 5.35 -23.35 10.23
CA LEU A 751 4.46 -22.41 9.55
C LEU A 751 4.98 -20.98 9.64
N LYS A 752 5.39 -20.52 10.83
CA LYS A 752 5.96 -19.18 11.02
C LYS A 752 7.25 -18.99 10.23
N GLY A 753 8.12 -20.01 10.18
CA GLY A 753 9.34 -20.01 9.37
C GLY A 753 9.09 -19.96 7.85
N LEU A 754 7.93 -20.45 7.39
CA LEU A 754 7.50 -20.40 5.99
C LEU A 754 6.79 -19.08 5.61
N GLY A 755 6.72 -18.11 6.54
CA GLY A 755 6.11 -16.80 6.30
C GLY A 755 4.67 -16.67 6.81
N TYR A 756 4.08 -17.71 7.40
CA TYR A 756 2.74 -17.65 8.02
C TYR A 756 2.84 -17.15 9.46
N GLY A 757 3.38 -15.95 9.65
CA GLY A 757 3.72 -15.38 10.97
C GLY A 757 2.56 -15.27 11.95
N GLN A 758 1.32 -15.17 11.44
CA GLN A 758 0.09 -15.08 12.25
C GLN A 758 -0.57 -16.44 12.51
N SER A 759 0.08 -17.56 12.16
CA SER A 759 -0.44 -18.88 12.50
C SER A 759 -0.59 -19.04 14.01
N SER A 760 -1.71 -19.62 14.45
CA SER A 760 -2.03 -19.81 15.87
C SER A 760 -2.80 -21.10 16.11
N VAL A 761 -2.61 -21.68 17.30
CA VAL A 761 -3.51 -22.71 17.83
C VAL A 761 -4.73 -21.98 18.42
N ILE A 762 -5.90 -22.18 17.82
CA ILE A 762 -7.12 -21.44 18.16
C ILE A 762 -8.10 -22.22 19.04
N GLY A 763 -7.79 -23.47 19.36
CA GLY A 763 -8.69 -24.33 20.11
C GLY A 763 -8.29 -25.81 20.10
N GLY A 764 -9.14 -26.63 20.71
CA GLY A 764 -8.97 -28.08 20.81
C GLY A 764 -10.22 -28.85 20.42
N VAL A 765 -10.02 -30.07 19.95
CA VAL A 765 -11.09 -31.02 19.63
C VAL A 765 -11.41 -31.84 20.88
N ILE A 766 -12.69 -31.94 21.21
CA ILE A 766 -13.21 -32.66 22.38
C ILE A 766 -14.31 -33.65 21.96
N GLU A 767 -14.68 -34.55 22.87
CA GLU A 767 -15.79 -35.47 22.63
C GLU A 767 -17.12 -34.73 22.53
N GLN A 768 -17.94 -35.11 21.54
CA GLN A 768 -19.29 -34.60 21.40
C GLN A 768 -20.18 -35.18 22.50
N VAL A 769 -20.84 -34.31 23.27
CA VAL A 769 -21.85 -34.72 24.26
C VAL A 769 -23.23 -34.67 23.62
N GLU A 770 -24.01 -35.74 23.75
CA GLU A 770 -25.37 -35.80 23.21
C GLU A 770 -26.26 -34.69 23.78
N GLY A 771 -27.05 -34.05 22.91
CA GLY A 771 -27.96 -32.97 23.29
C GLY A 771 -27.30 -31.61 23.58
N LYS A 772 -25.97 -31.49 23.54
CA LYS A 772 -25.26 -30.21 23.69
C LYS A 772 -24.81 -29.64 22.35
N GLN A 773 -24.78 -28.31 22.24
CA GLN A 773 -24.20 -27.67 21.06
C GLN A 773 -22.69 -27.99 20.96
N PRO A 774 -22.16 -28.20 19.75
CA PRO A 774 -20.82 -28.76 19.54
C PRO A 774 -19.66 -27.77 19.70
N VAL A 775 -19.94 -26.47 19.86
CA VAL A 775 -18.91 -25.44 20.05
C VAL A 775 -19.00 -24.86 21.44
N ARG A 776 -17.85 -24.73 22.10
CA ARG A 776 -17.71 -24.03 23.38
C ARG A 776 -16.62 -22.96 23.25
N LEU A 777 -16.88 -21.77 23.77
CA LEU A 777 -15.92 -20.67 23.78
C LEU A 777 -15.16 -20.62 25.10
N ARG A 778 -13.89 -20.23 25.01
CA ARG A 778 -13.00 -19.73 26.07
C ARG A 778 -12.59 -18.31 25.66
N GLY A 779 -12.37 -17.43 26.63
CA GLY A 779 -12.10 -16.01 26.37
C GLY A 779 -11.04 -15.46 27.30
#